data_AF-A0A9P6CW14-F1
#
_entry.id   AF-A0A9P6CW14-F1
#
_cell.length_a   1.000
_cell.length_b   1.000
_cell.length_c   1.000
_cell.angle_alpha   90.00
_cell.angle_beta   90.00
_cell.angle_gamma   90.00
#
_symmetry.space_group_name_H-M   'P 1'
#
loop_
_entity.id
_entity.type
_entity.pdbx_description
1 polymer ?
#
loop_
_entity_poly.entity_id
_entity_poly.type
_entity_poly.pdbx_seq_one_letter_code
_entity_poly.pdbx_strand_id
1 'polypeptide(L)'
;MSENLSEVFSTLPVEAQQTLVEKHLLDLLRLIPKESSAQILTTATSLKRKFDEAPKLDLRAKRNEIAMLLDELMRDAKSSFIKERSNREELLSEIVDTLVGWLNPIWSTVYEHRIRFLHAHNCLVFVTDALAQLADNSSIGGCKCSIMNLPIQFSLTDKTGKILKRFSVMGPQNLHRVLLWIWRDLLVSVLAYGTEREKSKMQDFLEDIELALGIRSLGKLVHGGKSGKFLQLISWDEDTGEDSESDYEEEEFGDITDTFGDYSCDDDVDDDDEDEDEESMRCPCSFHAPYWPENVNRERITLRRHLETRLFNVFELTPSLEIYNVLMSFTQSTYQTETRVQEILSRTAGDTPMNLVAALDIHILNGDSVKVAALLESYSYLLRPRDAPTLQCAVTVLYENPKYRARSLSILEKELTECMLAIYGLVRSCFTHIEAEVNKKDMLEILKLHNGSPGRKERVADWTEHVITPSSGALHPMAFAAMMMGLPMMPGTDDGDDADILSYVDLDQDDPELDDLRDSYRPNLKGIFAGWTDIGQTLKGGAGILVKVYLKAVELMPWLRGSDVVSEMTSRLRERPNKNHVFDALSNLSTFAKAQRKKINLTHAELKRRNAAKAGANASTSRASGSPLSPPANPLQSASTQSLLGSPSYSPSHSASNLSSNQPTSSAPSPPSVPHAPPPAPPQPPQPMLAYTYVPLVFGGPPGNPTFMPAHPHHPAPSVDDVD
;
A
#
# COMPACT_ATOMS: atom_id res chain seq x y z
N MET A 1 -7.92 -53.96 -11.56
CA MET A 1 -9.32 -54.32 -11.21
C MET A 1 -9.83 -53.48 -10.03
N SER A 2 -9.05 -53.28 -8.95
CA SER A 2 -9.43 -52.39 -7.84
C SER A 2 -9.53 -50.91 -8.25
N GLU A 3 -8.62 -50.41 -9.08
CA GLU A 3 -8.65 -49.02 -9.57
C GLU A 3 -9.90 -48.74 -10.41
N ASN A 4 -10.20 -49.60 -11.40
CA ASN A 4 -11.41 -49.48 -12.21
C ASN A 4 -12.70 -49.58 -11.37
N LEU A 5 -12.74 -50.44 -10.35
CA LEU A 5 -13.90 -50.55 -9.46
C LEU A 5 -14.06 -49.28 -8.61
N SER A 6 -12.96 -48.71 -8.11
CA SER A 6 -12.98 -47.47 -7.33
C SER A 6 -13.48 -46.29 -8.16
N GLU A 7 -13.01 -46.16 -9.42
CA GLU A 7 -13.45 -45.12 -10.35
C GLU A 7 -14.95 -45.25 -10.64
N VAL A 8 -15.42 -46.45 -10.98
CA VAL A 8 -16.86 -46.71 -11.19
C VAL A 8 -17.65 -46.46 -9.90
N PHE A 9 -17.18 -46.92 -8.75
CA PHE A 9 -17.84 -46.70 -7.47
C PHE A 9 -18.02 -45.21 -7.16
N SER A 10 -16.98 -44.41 -7.40
CA SER A 10 -17.00 -42.96 -7.14
C SER A 10 -17.94 -42.17 -8.06
N THR A 11 -18.30 -42.72 -9.22
CA THR A 11 -19.23 -42.10 -10.17
C THR A 11 -20.69 -42.49 -9.95
N LEU A 12 -20.95 -43.54 -9.17
CA LEU A 12 -22.30 -43.95 -8.83
C LEU A 12 -22.98 -42.95 -7.88
N PRO A 13 -24.30 -42.70 -8.04
CA PRO A 13 -25.11 -42.04 -7.02
C PRO A 13 -25.01 -42.74 -5.66
N VAL A 14 -25.20 -42.01 -4.55
CA VAL A 14 -25.03 -42.55 -3.19
C VAL A 14 -25.92 -43.78 -2.95
N GLU A 15 -27.14 -43.78 -3.49
CA GLU A 15 -28.08 -44.91 -3.39
C GLU A 15 -27.54 -46.16 -4.12
N ALA A 16 -26.89 -45.96 -5.27
CA ALA A 16 -26.29 -47.03 -6.04
C ALA A 16 -24.98 -47.53 -5.42
N GLN A 17 -24.17 -46.64 -4.84
CA GLN A 17 -23.00 -47.02 -4.03
C GLN A 17 -23.44 -47.90 -2.85
N GLN A 18 -24.46 -47.47 -2.13
CA GLN A 18 -25.00 -48.21 -0.99
C GLN A 18 -25.55 -49.56 -1.43
N THR A 19 -26.29 -49.62 -2.54
CA THR A 19 -26.79 -50.88 -3.11
C THR A 19 -25.65 -51.80 -3.53
N LEU A 20 -24.58 -51.29 -4.15
CA LEU A 20 -23.41 -52.09 -4.53
C LEU A 20 -22.72 -52.66 -3.28
N VAL A 21 -22.54 -51.84 -2.25
CA VAL A 21 -21.96 -52.27 -0.97
C VAL A 21 -22.81 -53.35 -0.32
N GLU A 22 -24.11 -53.10 -0.18
CA GLU A 22 -25.04 -53.97 0.53
C GLU A 22 -25.31 -55.30 -0.20
N LYS A 23 -25.47 -55.27 -1.52
CA LYS A 23 -25.86 -56.47 -2.29
C LYS A 23 -24.70 -57.25 -2.88
N HIS A 24 -23.58 -56.60 -3.17
CA HIS A 24 -22.47 -57.24 -3.90
C HIS A 24 -21.20 -57.33 -3.06
N LEU A 25 -20.79 -56.24 -2.38
CA LEU A 25 -19.55 -56.26 -1.58
C LEU A 25 -19.71 -57.00 -0.25
N LEU A 26 -20.88 -56.96 0.40
CA LEU A 26 -21.13 -57.72 1.64
C LEU A 26 -21.02 -59.23 1.43
N ASP A 27 -21.54 -59.76 0.32
CA ASP A 27 -21.43 -61.19 0.01
C ASP A 27 -19.99 -61.59 -0.31
N LEU A 28 -19.22 -60.72 -0.96
CA LEU A 28 -17.78 -60.93 -1.18
C LEU A 28 -17.01 -60.91 0.14
N LEU A 29 -17.31 -59.98 1.06
CA LEU A 29 -16.69 -59.90 2.38
C LEU A 29 -16.89 -61.18 3.21
N ARG A 30 -18.02 -61.89 3.02
CA ARG A 30 -18.28 -63.20 3.67
C ARG A 30 -17.40 -64.33 3.17
N LEU A 31 -16.84 -64.22 1.96
CA LEU A 31 -15.97 -65.22 1.34
C LEU A 31 -14.48 -65.01 1.68
N ILE A 32 -14.11 -63.86 2.25
CA ILE A 32 -12.74 -63.54 2.64
C ILE A 32 -12.36 -64.34 3.91
N PRO A 33 -11.08 -64.78 4.06
CA PRO A 33 -10.60 -65.37 5.30
C PRO A 33 -10.98 -64.55 6.55
N LYS A 34 -11.31 -65.25 7.64
CA LYS A 34 -11.80 -64.63 8.89
C LYS A 34 -10.85 -63.56 9.44
N GLU A 35 -9.55 -63.76 9.31
CA GLU A 35 -8.51 -62.81 9.74
C GLU A 35 -8.62 -61.47 9.02
N SER A 36 -8.69 -61.47 7.69
CA SER A 36 -8.86 -60.25 6.91
C SER A 36 -10.24 -59.62 7.12
N SER A 37 -11.30 -60.42 7.33
CA SER A 37 -12.62 -59.90 7.68
C SER A 37 -12.63 -59.16 9.03
N ALA A 38 -11.91 -59.68 10.03
CA ALA A 38 -11.75 -59.05 11.34
C ALA A 38 -10.94 -57.75 11.24
N GLN A 39 -9.91 -57.73 10.39
CA GLN A 39 -9.14 -56.52 10.10
C GLN A 39 -10.03 -55.44 9.46
N ILE A 40 -10.81 -55.79 8.44
CA ILE A 40 -11.75 -54.86 7.77
C ILE A 40 -12.78 -54.33 8.77
N LEU A 41 -13.37 -55.19 9.61
CA LEU A 41 -14.31 -54.76 10.65
C LEU A 41 -13.65 -53.83 11.67
N THR A 42 -12.40 -54.10 12.05
CA THR A 42 -11.64 -53.24 12.97
C THR A 42 -11.38 -51.87 12.35
N THR A 43 -10.97 -51.82 11.07
CA THR A 43 -10.78 -50.58 10.32
C THR A 43 -12.11 -49.81 10.16
N ALA A 44 -13.19 -50.49 9.79
CA ALA A 44 -14.50 -49.88 9.64
C ALA A 44 -15.04 -49.33 10.98
N THR A 45 -14.85 -50.06 12.07
CA THR A 45 -15.24 -49.63 13.42
C THR A 45 -14.40 -48.42 13.88
N SER A 46 -13.09 -48.45 13.60
CA SER A 46 -12.20 -47.32 13.87
C SER A 46 -12.59 -46.07 13.06
N LEU A 47 -12.91 -46.23 11.77
CA LEU A 47 -13.41 -45.15 10.92
C LEU A 47 -14.73 -44.60 11.45
N LYS A 48 -15.71 -45.47 11.74
CA LYS A 48 -16.99 -45.05 12.32
C LYS A 48 -16.79 -44.24 13.59
N ARG A 49 -16.00 -44.77 14.54
CA ARG A 49 -15.68 -44.07 15.79
C ARG A 49 -15.05 -42.69 15.51
N LYS A 50 -14.10 -42.63 14.58
CA LYS A 50 -13.43 -41.38 14.17
C LYS A 50 -14.41 -40.33 13.63
N PHE A 51 -15.43 -40.75 12.86
CA PHE A 51 -16.48 -39.87 12.34
C PHE A 51 -17.52 -39.50 13.40
N ASP A 52 -17.83 -40.41 14.32
CA ASP A 52 -18.81 -40.20 15.39
C ASP A 52 -18.25 -39.27 16.49
N GLU A 53 -16.95 -39.36 16.78
CA GLU A 53 -16.24 -38.50 17.72
C GLU A 53 -15.96 -37.09 17.17
N ALA A 54 -15.99 -36.91 15.84
CA ALA A 54 -15.67 -35.64 15.23
C ALA A 54 -16.77 -34.58 15.51
N PRO A 55 -16.38 -33.33 15.80
CA PRO A 55 -17.36 -32.24 15.97
C PRO A 55 -18.30 -32.10 14.77
N LYS A 56 -19.59 -31.89 15.05
CA LYS A 56 -20.59 -31.64 14.00
C LYS A 56 -20.54 -30.19 13.56
N LEU A 57 -19.95 -29.95 12.40
CA LEU A 57 -19.91 -28.62 11.78
C LEU A 57 -21.22 -28.34 11.01
N ASP A 58 -22.23 -27.79 11.68
CA ASP A 58 -23.47 -27.36 11.02
C ASP A 58 -23.37 -25.90 10.56
N LEU A 59 -22.81 -25.70 9.36
CA LEU A 59 -22.65 -24.38 8.75
C LEU A 59 -24.00 -23.67 8.55
N ARG A 60 -25.08 -24.41 8.27
CA ARG A 60 -26.39 -23.81 8.04
C ARG A 60 -26.97 -23.28 9.35
N ALA A 61 -26.93 -24.07 10.42
CA ALA A 61 -27.37 -23.64 11.73
C ALA A 61 -26.57 -22.42 12.21
N LYS A 62 -25.24 -22.47 12.10
CA LYS A 62 -24.37 -21.35 12.51
C LYS A 62 -24.61 -20.08 11.68
N ARG A 63 -24.83 -20.21 10.37
CA ARG A 63 -25.20 -19.06 9.53
C ARG A 63 -26.51 -18.41 9.97
N ASN A 64 -27.53 -19.22 10.29
CA ASN A 64 -28.80 -18.68 10.77
C ASN A 64 -28.66 -18.00 12.13
N GLU A 65 -27.89 -18.58 13.05
CA GLU A 65 -27.61 -18.02 14.37
C GLU A 65 -26.93 -16.64 14.27
N ILE A 66 -25.84 -16.54 13.51
CA ILE A 66 -25.12 -15.28 13.30
C ILE A 66 -25.98 -14.25 12.56
N ALA A 67 -26.76 -14.66 11.56
CA ALA A 67 -27.68 -13.77 10.86
C ALA A 67 -28.73 -13.18 11.81
N MET A 68 -29.29 -13.97 12.72
CA MET A 68 -30.23 -13.48 13.73
C MET A 68 -29.59 -12.47 14.68
N LEU A 69 -28.34 -12.73 15.13
CA LEU A 69 -27.61 -11.82 16.00
C LEU A 69 -27.26 -10.49 15.29
N LEU A 70 -26.84 -10.54 14.02
CA LEU A 70 -26.59 -9.35 13.20
C LEU A 70 -27.87 -8.54 12.96
N ASP A 71 -29.00 -9.21 12.70
CA ASP A 71 -30.31 -8.55 12.58
C ASP A 71 -30.75 -7.89 13.89
N GLU A 72 -30.46 -8.52 15.03
CA GLU A 72 -30.73 -7.94 16.34
C GLU A 72 -29.84 -6.73 16.63
N LEU A 73 -28.55 -6.79 16.29
CA LEU A 73 -27.62 -5.66 16.37
C LEU A 73 -28.11 -4.47 15.53
N MET A 74 -28.56 -4.72 14.29
CA MET A 74 -29.13 -3.67 13.43
C MET A 74 -30.43 -3.09 14.00
N ARG A 75 -31.28 -3.90 14.62
CA ARG A 75 -32.51 -3.44 15.28
C ARG A 75 -32.22 -2.62 16.54
N ASP A 76 -31.24 -3.03 17.34
CA ASP A 76 -30.78 -2.30 18.52
C ASP A 76 -30.21 -0.93 18.11
N ALA A 77 -29.36 -0.88 17.08
CA ALA A 77 -28.81 0.37 16.56
C ALA A 77 -29.87 1.37 16.07
N LYS A 78 -31.01 0.89 15.56
CA LYS A 78 -32.16 1.74 15.21
C LYS A 78 -32.98 2.15 16.44
N SER A 79 -33.08 1.27 17.42
CA SER A 79 -33.90 1.47 18.63
C SER A 79 -33.22 2.33 19.68
N SER A 80 -31.89 2.35 19.73
CA SER A 80 -31.09 3.15 20.67
C SER A 80 -31.27 4.66 20.46
N PHE A 81 -31.71 5.09 19.28
CA PHE A 81 -32.15 6.48 19.05
C PHE A 81 -33.42 6.85 19.83
N ILE A 82 -34.25 5.87 20.17
CA ILE A 82 -35.55 6.06 20.84
C ILE A 82 -35.47 5.64 22.31
N LYS A 83 -34.67 4.61 22.64
CA LYS A 83 -34.51 4.04 23.99
C LYS A 83 -33.14 4.40 24.55
N GLU A 84 -33.10 4.84 25.82
CA GLU A 84 -31.87 5.28 26.50
C GLU A 84 -30.81 4.19 26.78
N ARG A 85 -31.10 2.89 26.53
CA ARG A 85 -30.14 1.80 26.72
C ARG A 85 -30.04 0.96 25.45
N SER A 86 -28.81 0.79 24.97
CA SER A 86 -28.44 -0.05 23.83
C SER A 86 -27.77 -1.32 24.37
N ASN A 87 -28.14 -2.48 23.82
CA ASN A 87 -27.52 -3.77 24.15
C ASN A 87 -26.35 -4.11 23.21
N ARG A 88 -25.83 -3.10 22.51
CA ARG A 88 -24.85 -3.27 21.44
C ARG A 88 -23.58 -4.01 21.88
N GLU A 89 -23.00 -3.69 23.03
CA GLU A 89 -21.76 -4.33 23.48
C GLU A 89 -21.95 -5.82 23.78
N GLU A 90 -23.09 -6.19 24.38
CA GLU A 90 -23.46 -7.58 24.65
C GLU A 90 -23.65 -8.37 23.35
N LEU A 91 -24.39 -7.81 22.38
CA LEU A 91 -24.60 -8.43 21.06
C LEU A 91 -23.30 -8.59 20.28
N LEU A 92 -22.41 -7.59 20.33
CA LEU A 92 -21.10 -7.66 19.70
C LEU A 92 -20.24 -8.78 20.32
N SER A 93 -20.20 -8.85 21.66
CA SER A 93 -19.48 -9.92 22.37
C SER A 93 -20.07 -11.28 22.03
N GLU A 94 -21.39 -11.43 22.04
CA GLU A 94 -22.07 -12.69 21.75
C GLU A 94 -21.78 -13.19 20.32
N ILE A 95 -21.81 -12.31 19.31
CA ILE A 95 -21.43 -12.67 17.94
C ILE A 95 -19.98 -13.18 17.90
N VAL A 96 -19.06 -12.44 18.52
CA VAL A 96 -17.63 -12.77 18.51
C VAL A 96 -17.37 -14.08 19.25
N ASP A 97 -17.93 -14.26 20.44
CA ASP A 97 -17.81 -15.48 21.25
C ASP A 97 -18.38 -16.69 20.52
N THR A 98 -19.51 -16.51 19.81
CA THR A 98 -20.14 -17.56 19.00
C THR A 98 -19.23 -18.00 17.84
N LEU A 99 -18.58 -17.05 17.16
CA LEU A 99 -17.64 -17.34 16.07
C LEU A 99 -16.36 -17.97 16.61
N VAL A 100 -15.75 -17.40 17.65
CA VAL A 100 -14.50 -17.86 18.27
C VAL A 100 -14.66 -19.25 18.88
N GLY A 101 -15.76 -19.53 19.57
CA GLY A 101 -16.07 -20.85 20.12
C GLY A 101 -16.22 -21.93 19.04
N TRP A 102 -16.50 -21.55 17.80
CA TRP A 102 -16.65 -22.48 16.69
C TRP A 102 -15.31 -22.83 16.00
N LEU A 103 -14.26 -22.03 16.21
CA LEU A 103 -12.96 -22.21 15.59
C LEU A 103 -12.26 -23.50 16.02
N ASN A 104 -12.28 -23.85 17.31
CA ASN A 104 -11.64 -25.08 17.80
C ASN A 104 -12.32 -26.36 17.24
N PRO A 105 -13.67 -26.46 17.21
CA PRO A 105 -14.37 -27.53 16.50
C PRO A 105 -13.98 -27.68 15.02
N ILE A 106 -13.84 -26.56 14.29
CA ILE A 106 -13.42 -26.56 12.89
C ILE A 106 -12.00 -27.13 12.77
N TRP A 107 -11.06 -26.62 13.59
CA TRP A 107 -9.68 -27.10 13.61
C TRP A 107 -9.57 -28.59 13.96
N SER A 108 -10.24 -29.04 15.04
CA SER A 108 -10.20 -30.44 15.47
C SER A 108 -10.71 -31.38 14.38
N THR A 109 -11.79 -30.99 13.67
CA THR A 109 -12.34 -31.76 12.55
C THR A 109 -11.31 -32.05 11.45
N VAL A 110 -10.45 -31.08 11.12
CA VAL A 110 -9.46 -31.23 10.05
C VAL A 110 -8.11 -31.76 10.52
N TYR A 111 -7.61 -31.30 11.65
CA TYR A 111 -6.27 -31.65 12.11
C TYR A 111 -6.25 -32.99 12.85
N GLU A 112 -7.16 -33.18 13.80
CA GLU A 112 -7.22 -34.39 14.62
C GLU A 112 -8.01 -35.50 13.94
N HIS A 113 -9.19 -35.16 13.43
CA HIS A 113 -10.08 -36.11 12.77
C HIS A 113 -9.81 -36.23 11.27
N ARG A 114 -9.07 -35.34 10.61
CA ARG A 114 -8.64 -35.51 9.19
C ARG A 114 -9.79 -35.90 8.27
N ILE A 115 -10.92 -35.21 8.39
CA ILE A 115 -12.12 -35.44 7.58
C ILE A 115 -12.75 -34.11 7.18
N ARG A 116 -13.57 -34.13 6.12
CA ARG A 116 -14.43 -33.01 5.71
C ARG A 116 -13.66 -31.70 5.49
N PHE A 117 -12.46 -31.76 4.91
CA PHE A 117 -11.59 -30.60 4.72
C PHE A 117 -12.27 -29.44 3.98
N LEU A 118 -12.96 -29.74 2.86
CA LEU A 118 -13.71 -28.73 2.09
C LEU A 118 -14.81 -28.05 2.93
N HIS A 119 -15.54 -28.82 3.74
CA HIS A 119 -16.61 -28.26 4.56
C HIS A 119 -16.06 -27.38 5.68
N ALA A 120 -14.96 -27.80 6.32
CA ALA A 120 -14.26 -26.98 7.31
C ALA A 120 -13.69 -25.70 6.71
N HIS A 121 -13.14 -25.76 5.49
CA HIS A 121 -12.70 -24.58 4.74
C HIS A 121 -13.87 -23.60 4.53
N ASN A 122 -15.03 -24.08 4.05
CA ASN A 122 -16.23 -23.26 3.88
C ASN A 122 -16.72 -22.63 5.20
N CYS A 123 -16.55 -23.32 6.33
CA CYS A 123 -16.84 -22.74 7.65
C CYS A 123 -15.91 -21.58 7.97
N LEU A 124 -14.62 -21.67 7.67
CA LEU A 124 -13.65 -20.58 7.91
C LEU A 124 -13.91 -19.37 7.00
N VAL A 125 -14.26 -19.61 5.72
CA VAL A 125 -14.69 -18.55 4.81
C VAL A 125 -15.91 -17.82 5.37
N PHE A 126 -16.93 -18.56 5.82
CA PHE A 126 -18.10 -17.95 6.44
C PHE A 126 -17.77 -17.15 7.71
N VAL A 127 -16.88 -17.66 8.58
CA VAL A 127 -16.46 -16.90 9.78
C VAL A 127 -15.79 -15.59 9.36
N THR A 128 -14.97 -15.62 8.31
CA THR A 128 -14.31 -14.42 7.77
C THR A 128 -15.33 -13.41 7.24
N ASP A 129 -16.29 -13.86 6.44
CA ASP A 129 -17.36 -13.01 5.91
C ASP A 129 -18.20 -12.39 7.03
N ALA A 130 -18.52 -13.17 8.07
CA ALA A 130 -19.27 -12.69 9.23
C ALA A 130 -18.48 -11.61 10.00
N LEU A 131 -17.17 -11.76 10.14
CA LEU A 131 -16.30 -10.76 10.79
C LEU A 131 -16.19 -9.48 9.95
N ALA A 132 -16.09 -9.59 8.62
CA ALA A 132 -16.10 -8.44 7.72
C ALA A 132 -17.43 -7.67 7.81
N GLN A 133 -18.56 -8.38 7.74
CA GLN A 133 -19.89 -7.78 7.93
C GLN A 133 -20.03 -7.10 9.31
N LEU A 134 -19.45 -7.69 10.36
CA LEU A 134 -19.47 -7.09 11.69
C LEU A 134 -18.65 -5.78 11.73
N ALA A 135 -17.48 -5.75 11.08
CA ALA A 135 -16.65 -4.56 10.99
C ALA A 135 -17.36 -3.42 10.23
N ASP A 136 -18.02 -3.72 9.12
CA ASP A 136 -18.75 -2.72 8.32
C ASP A 136 -19.97 -2.17 9.06
N ASN A 137 -20.76 -3.07 9.66
CA ASN A 137 -21.96 -2.72 10.41
C ASN A 137 -21.68 -2.03 11.75
N SER A 138 -20.44 -2.12 12.26
CA SER A 138 -20.06 -1.47 13.51
C SER A 138 -20.16 0.06 13.46
N SER A 139 -20.22 0.68 12.28
CA SER A 139 -20.47 2.13 12.16
C SER A 139 -21.86 2.55 12.62
N ILE A 140 -22.83 1.64 12.63
CA ILE A 140 -24.24 1.97 12.78
C ILE A 140 -24.59 2.07 14.27
N GLY A 141 -24.86 3.29 14.75
CA GLY A 141 -25.39 3.53 16.10
C GLY A 141 -24.38 3.58 17.24
N GLY A 142 -23.07 3.78 16.98
CA GLY A 142 -22.06 3.96 18.02
C GLY A 142 -20.64 4.22 17.48
N CYS A 143 -19.65 4.44 18.36
CA CYS A 143 -18.25 4.48 17.94
C CYS A 143 -17.77 3.08 17.53
N LYS A 144 -16.93 2.98 16.49
CA LYS A 144 -16.14 1.78 16.16
C LYS A 144 -15.17 1.37 17.28
N CYS A 145 -14.86 2.27 18.20
CA CYS A 145 -13.96 2.07 19.33
C CYS A 145 -14.29 0.80 20.16
N SER A 146 -15.57 0.57 20.49
CA SER A 146 -15.97 -0.54 21.36
C SER A 146 -15.72 -1.91 20.72
N ILE A 147 -15.87 -2.02 19.40
CA ILE A 147 -15.59 -3.27 18.67
C ILE A 147 -14.09 -3.45 18.46
N MET A 148 -13.38 -2.38 18.06
CA MET A 148 -11.95 -2.45 17.74
C MET A 148 -11.09 -2.80 18.96
N ASN A 149 -11.57 -2.47 20.16
CA ASN A 149 -10.90 -2.71 21.43
C ASN A 149 -11.49 -3.87 22.25
N LEU A 150 -12.38 -4.68 21.67
CA LEU A 150 -12.95 -5.84 22.37
C LEU A 150 -11.82 -6.87 22.62
N PRO A 151 -11.45 -7.19 23.87
CA PRO A 151 -10.42 -8.19 24.12
C PRO A 151 -10.97 -9.58 23.81
N ILE A 152 -10.29 -10.32 22.94
CA ILE A 152 -10.69 -11.66 22.52
C ILE A 152 -9.59 -12.65 22.91
N GLN A 153 -9.96 -13.60 23.77
CA GLN A 153 -9.09 -14.70 24.18
C GLN A 153 -9.53 -15.98 23.49
N PHE A 154 -8.61 -16.62 22.76
CA PHE A 154 -8.85 -17.90 22.11
C PHE A 154 -7.76 -18.90 22.49
N SER A 155 -8.16 -20.09 22.91
CA SER A 155 -7.25 -21.20 23.18
C SER A 155 -7.55 -22.35 22.24
N LEU A 156 -6.56 -22.73 21.44
CA LEU A 156 -6.59 -23.92 20.61
C LEU A 156 -6.28 -25.12 21.50
N THR A 157 -7.20 -26.09 21.58
CA THR A 157 -7.08 -27.26 22.44
C THR A 157 -7.18 -28.54 21.63
N ASP A 158 -6.36 -29.53 21.98
CA ASP A 158 -6.46 -30.86 21.42
C ASP A 158 -7.65 -31.64 22.02
N LYS A 159 -7.93 -32.82 21.49
CA LYS A 159 -8.98 -33.75 21.95
C LYS A 159 -8.83 -34.21 23.41
N THR A 160 -7.64 -34.05 24.00
CA THR A 160 -7.39 -34.35 25.42
C THR A 160 -7.68 -33.14 26.32
N GLY A 161 -7.95 -31.97 25.72
CA GLY A 161 -8.12 -30.71 26.40
C GLY A 161 -6.80 -29.96 26.65
N LYS A 162 -5.66 -30.49 26.18
CA LYS A 162 -4.37 -29.82 26.31
C LYS A 162 -4.35 -28.59 25.41
N ILE A 163 -3.97 -27.46 25.97
CA ILE A 163 -3.83 -26.21 25.23
C ILE A 163 -2.58 -26.30 24.35
N LEU A 164 -2.76 -26.17 23.04
CA LEU A 164 -1.68 -26.16 22.05
C LEU A 164 -1.18 -24.74 21.76
N LYS A 165 -2.09 -23.77 21.74
CA LYS A 165 -1.75 -22.36 21.53
C LYS A 165 -2.80 -21.44 22.12
N ARG A 166 -2.35 -20.38 22.80
CA ARG A 166 -3.19 -19.24 23.22
C ARG A 166 -3.01 -18.06 22.29
N PHE A 167 -4.10 -17.36 22.05
CA PHE A 167 -4.18 -16.12 21.28
C PHE A 167 -4.92 -15.09 22.12
N SER A 168 -4.27 -13.96 22.32
CA SER A 168 -4.88 -12.73 22.82
C SER A 168 -4.87 -11.76 21.65
N VAL A 169 -6.04 -11.29 21.22
CA VAL A 169 -6.16 -10.28 20.16
C VAL A 169 -7.15 -9.20 20.57
N MET A 170 -6.86 -7.96 20.18
CA MET A 170 -7.74 -6.82 20.40
C MET A 170 -8.61 -6.59 19.17
N GLY A 171 -9.91 -6.80 19.32
CA GLY A 171 -10.91 -6.56 18.30
C GLY A 171 -11.06 -7.67 17.25
N PRO A 172 -12.27 -7.82 16.67
CA PRO A 172 -12.56 -8.86 15.66
C PRO A 172 -11.72 -8.75 14.39
N GLN A 173 -11.27 -7.55 14.02
CA GLN A 173 -10.40 -7.32 12.87
C GLN A 173 -9.08 -8.10 12.97
N ASN A 174 -8.61 -8.40 14.19
CA ASN A 174 -7.37 -9.14 14.42
C ASN A 174 -7.56 -10.67 14.51
N LEU A 175 -8.80 -11.17 14.45
CA LEU A 175 -9.08 -12.61 14.39
C LEU A 175 -8.57 -13.29 13.11
N HIS A 176 -8.25 -12.52 12.06
CA HIS A 176 -7.59 -13.04 10.86
C HIS A 176 -6.30 -13.82 11.22
N ARG A 177 -5.59 -13.44 12.29
CA ARG A 177 -4.40 -14.17 12.76
C ARG A 177 -4.74 -15.59 13.23
N VAL A 178 -5.84 -15.76 13.95
CA VAL A 178 -6.33 -17.07 14.41
C VAL A 178 -6.83 -17.90 13.22
N LEU A 179 -7.59 -17.29 12.32
CA LEU A 179 -8.11 -17.93 11.12
C LEU A 179 -6.98 -18.45 10.23
N LEU A 180 -5.96 -17.63 9.96
CA LEU A 180 -4.79 -18.03 9.17
C LEU A 180 -3.99 -19.14 9.85
N TRP A 181 -3.93 -19.19 11.18
CA TRP A 181 -3.32 -20.31 11.89
C TRP A 181 -4.08 -21.62 11.63
N ILE A 182 -5.41 -21.59 11.73
CA ILE A 182 -6.26 -22.77 11.51
C ILE A 182 -6.23 -23.18 10.03
N TRP A 183 -6.28 -22.24 9.09
CA TRP A 183 -6.13 -22.55 7.67
C TRP A 183 -4.77 -23.17 7.36
N ARG A 184 -3.68 -22.66 7.95
CA ARG A 184 -2.35 -23.27 7.77
C ARG A 184 -2.38 -24.74 8.15
N ASP A 185 -2.91 -25.06 9.33
CA ASP A 185 -3.04 -26.44 9.83
C ASP A 185 -3.96 -27.30 8.97
N LEU A 186 -5.07 -26.73 8.49
CA LEU A 186 -5.99 -27.38 7.54
C LEU A 186 -5.26 -27.77 6.27
N LEU A 187 -4.52 -26.84 5.65
CA LEU A 187 -3.90 -27.06 4.33
C LEU A 187 -2.74 -28.07 4.41
N VAL A 188 -1.89 -28.01 5.45
CA VAL A 188 -0.86 -29.04 5.64
C VAL A 188 -1.48 -30.41 5.95
N SER A 189 -2.64 -30.45 6.62
CA SER A 189 -3.37 -31.70 6.87
C SER A 189 -4.01 -32.27 5.59
N VAL A 190 -4.54 -31.43 4.71
CA VAL A 190 -5.03 -31.82 3.38
C VAL A 190 -3.89 -32.41 2.55
N LEU A 191 -2.71 -31.79 2.57
CA LEU A 191 -1.55 -32.28 1.84
C LEU A 191 -1.05 -33.63 2.40
N ALA A 192 -1.03 -33.77 3.72
CA ALA A 192 -0.51 -34.98 4.37
C ALA A 192 -1.49 -36.17 4.32
N TYR A 193 -2.80 -35.92 4.39
CA TYR A 193 -3.81 -36.97 4.61
C TYR A 193 -5.01 -36.91 3.68
N GLY A 194 -5.20 -35.81 2.95
CA GLY A 194 -6.29 -35.65 2.01
C GLY A 194 -6.18 -36.59 0.82
N THR A 195 -7.31 -36.85 0.20
CA THR A 195 -7.38 -37.55 -1.10
C THR A 195 -6.81 -36.67 -2.21
N GLU A 196 -6.40 -37.26 -3.34
CA GLU A 196 -5.92 -36.48 -4.49
C GLU A 196 -6.96 -35.47 -5.00
N ARG A 197 -8.25 -35.81 -4.91
CA ARG A 197 -9.34 -34.87 -5.20
C ARG A 197 -9.32 -33.67 -4.26
N GLU A 198 -9.12 -33.87 -2.96
CA GLU A 198 -9.04 -32.77 -1.99
C GLU A 198 -7.75 -31.96 -2.18
N LYS A 199 -6.62 -32.60 -2.47
CA LYS A 199 -5.37 -31.89 -2.80
C LYS A 199 -5.50 -31.05 -4.07
N SER A 200 -6.26 -31.51 -5.06
CA SER A 200 -6.51 -30.72 -6.28
C SER A 200 -7.29 -29.42 -6.02
N LYS A 201 -8.00 -29.34 -4.88
CA LYS A 201 -8.72 -28.14 -4.40
C LYS A 201 -7.84 -27.12 -3.67
N MET A 202 -6.54 -27.40 -3.53
CA MET A 202 -5.61 -26.50 -2.85
C MET A 202 -5.60 -25.08 -3.43
N GLN A 203 -5.65 -24.95 -4.77
CA GLN A 203 -5.65 -23.62 -5.40
C GLN A 203 -6.96 -22.86 -5.14
N ASP A 204 -8.11 -23.55 -5.22
CA ASP A 204 -9.42 -22.99 -4.86
C ASP A 204 -9.40 -22.46 -3.42
N PHE A 205 -8.84 -23.22 -2.47
CA PHE A 205 -8.73 -22.77 -1.07
C PHE A 205 -7.87 -21.52 -0.90
N LEU A 206 -6.76 -21.40 -1.65
CA LEU A 206 -5.91 -20.22 -1.59
C LEU A 206 -6.58 -19.00 -2.22
N GLU A 207 -7.34 -19.20 -3.29
CA GLU A 207 -8.16 -18.16 -3.92
C GLU A 207 -9.24 -17.65 -2.98
N ASP A 208 -9.95 -18.54 -2.29
CA ASP A 208 -10.98 -18.16 -1.31
C ASP A 208 -10.36 -17.35 -0.14
N ILE A 209 -9.15 -17.71 0.33
CA ILE A 209 -8.43 -16.95 1.36
C ILE A 209 -8.01 -15.57 0.85
N GLU A 210 -7.51 -15.49 -0.39
CA GLU A 210 -7.14 -14.24 -1.05
C GLU A 210 -8.34 -13.29 -1.18
N LEU A 211 -9.49 -13.82 -1.62
CA LEU A 211 -10.72 -13.05 -1.76
C LEU A 211 -11.24 -12.57 -0.41
N ALA A 212 -11.16 -13.41 0.63
CA ALA A 212 -11.72 -13.09 1.95
C ALA A 212 -10.82 -12.19 2.82
N LEU A 213 -9.49 -12.33 2.73
CA LEU A 213 -8.52 -11.65 3.59
C LEU A 213 -7.45 -10.83 2.84
N GLY A 214 -7.50 -10.78 1.53
CA GLY A 214 -6.52 -10.07 0.69
C GLY A 214 -5.20 -10.83 0.50
N ILE A 215 -4.40 -10.32 -0.44
CA ILE A 215 -3.19 -11.00 -0.94
C ILE A 215 -2.07 -11.13 0.12
N ARG A 216 -1.93 -10.17 1.05
CA ARG A 216 -0.95 -10.23 2.16
C ARG A 216 -1.17 -11.44 3.05
N SER A 217 -2.42 -11.88 3.17
CA SER A 217 -2.82 -12.96 4.05
C SER A 217 -2.25 -14.30 3.58
N LEU A 218 -2.01 -14.48 2.27
CA LEU A 218 -1.30 -15.64 1.74
C LEU A 218 0.15 -15.73 2.24
N GLY A 219 0.84 -14.59 2.37
CA GLY A 219 2.18 -14.55 2.97
C GLY A 219 2.15 -14.83 4.47
N LYS A 220 1.22 -14.20 5.19
CA LYS A 220 1.02 -14.42 6.64
C LYS A 220 0.61 -15.86 6.95
N LEU A 221 -0.07 -16.55 6.04
CA LEU A 221 -0.54 -17.92 6.20
C LEU A 221 0.59 -18.89 6.60
N VAL A 222 1.76 -18.80 5.94
CA VAL A 222 2.91 -19.68 6.24
C VAL A 222 3.43 -19.46 7.68
N HIS A 223 3.31 -18.24 8.19
CA HIS A 223 3.70 -17.84 9.53
C HIS A 223 2.58 -18.01 10.57
N GLY A 224 1.46 -18.63 10.21
CA GLY A 224 0.30 -18.78 11.08
C GLY A 224 -0.33 -17.43 11.47
N GLY A 225 -0.41 -16.51 10.51
CA GLY A 225 -1.01 -15.19 10.71
C GLY A 225 -0.07 -14.13 11.30
N LYS A 226 1.16 -14.49 11.70
CA LYS A 226 2.16 -13.50 12.15
C LYS A 226 2.74 -12.75 10.95
N SER A 227 2.96 -11.44 11.09
CA SER A 227 3.76 -10.68 10.14
C SER A 227 5.20 -11.17 10.18
N GLY A 228 5.76 -11.54 9.03
CA GLY A 228 7.19 -11.87 8.94
C GLY A 228 8.05 -10.66 9.26
N LYS A 229 9.24 -10.87 9.85
CA LYS A 229 10.19 -9.79 10.20
C LYS A 229 10.48 -8.85 9.02
N PHE A 230 10.51 -9.40 7.81
CA PHE A 230 10.72 -8.62 6.58
C PHE A 230 9.55 -7.70 6.25
N LEU A 231 8.30 -8.19 6.35
CA LEU A 231 7.11 -7.37 6.12
C LEU A 231 6.98 -6.25 7.18
N GLN A 232 7.40 -6.52 8.41
CA GLN A 232 7.45 -5.51 9.47
C GLN A 232 8.43 -4.37 9.16
N LEU A 233 9.53 -4.64 8.46
CA LEU A 233 10.51 -3.60 8.09
C LEU A 233 10.03 -2.69 6.95
N ILE A 234 9.13 -3.20 6.10
CA ILE A 234 8.63 -2.47 4.91
C ILE A 234 7.30 -1.79 5.18
N SER A 235 6.54 -2.25 6.16
CA SER A 235 5.32 -1.58 6.63
C SER A 235 5.69 -0.39 7.51
N TRP A 236 6.09 0.73 6.90
CA TRP A 236 6.40 1.97 7.62
C TRP A 236 5.17 2.65 8.23
N ASP A 237 3.96 2.15 7.93
CA ASP A 237 2.72 2.92 8.06
C ASP A 237 1.71 2.41 9.10
N GLU A 238 2.06 1.43 9.94
CA GLU A 238 1.14 1.01 10.99
C GLU A 238 1.82 0.94 12.36
N ASP A 239 1.40 1.89 13.18
CA ASP A 239 1.57 2.11 14.61
C ASP A 239 1.04 0.91 15.45
N THR A 240 1.35 -0.34 15.06
CA THR A 240 1.09 -1.52 15.89
C THR A 240 2.14 -1.60 16.98
N GLY A 241 2.13 -0.60 17.87
CA GLY A 241 3.08 -0.42 18.96
C GLY A 241 2.85 -1.31 20.19
N GLU A 242 1.94 -2.30 20.17
CA GLU A 242 1.47 -2.90 21.44
C GLU A 242 1.67 -4.41 21.63
N ASP A 243 2.05 -5.22 20.63
CA ASP A 243 2.19 -6.68 20.84
C ASP A 243 3.61 -7.22 20.59
N SER A 244 4.63 -6.40 20.82
CA SER A 244 5.96 -6.93 21.17
C SER A 244 6.06 -7.11 22.68
N GLU A 245 5.02 -7.69 23.31
CA GLU A 245 5.26 -8.43 24.54
C GLU A 245 6.22 -9.55 24.17
N SER A 246 7.45 -9.35 24.62
CA SER A 246 8.47 -10.34 24.77
C SER A 246 7.92 -11.44 25.68
N ASP A 247 7.10 -12.31 25.10
CA ASP A 247 6.64 -13.58 25.68
C ASP A 247 7.82 -14.56 25.68
N TYR A 248 8.93 -14.11 26.29
CA TYR A 248 9.91 -14.93 26.99
C TYR A 248 9.35 -15.24 28.39
N GLU A 249 8.08 -15.65 28.48
CA GLU A 249 7.79 -16.83 29.28
C GLU A 249 8.32 -18.00 28.40
N GLU A 250 9.62 -18.27 28.31
CA GLU A 250 10.32 -19.05 29.34
C GLU A 250 9.33 -19.54 30.40
N GLU A 251 8.39 -20.39 29.96
CA GLU A 251 7.88 -21.47 30.78
C GLU A 251 9.13 -22.20 31.26
N GLU A 252 9.62 -21.77 32.41
CA GLU A 252 10.20 -22.59 33.44
C GLU A 252 9.31 -23.84 33.55
N PHE A 253 9.55 -24.80 32.66
CA PHE A 253 9.21 -26.20 32.86
C PHE A 253 10.21 -26.78 33.88
N GLY A 254 10.42 -26.02 34.96
CA GLY A 254 11.25 -26.31 36.11
C GLY A 254 10.33 -26.67 37.26
N ASP A 255 10.34 -27.95 37.58
CA ASP A 255 10.19 -28.48 38.93
C ASP A 255 8.78 -28.44 39.57
N ILE A 256 7.94 -29.38 39.14
CA ILE A 256 6.99 -30.03 40.07
C ILE A 256 7.62 -31.35 40.52
N THR A 257 8.64 -31.28 41.37
CA THR A 257 9.01 -32.33 42.31
C THR A 257 9.55 -31.76 43.62
N ASP A 258 8.73 -30.94 44.31
CA ASP A 258 8.82 -30.80 45.77
C ASP A 258 8.39 -32.14 46.44
N THR A 259 9.23 -33.16 46.30
CA THR A 259 9.18 -34.37 47.13
C THR A 259 10.36 -34.31 48.08
N PHE A 260 10.07 -33.77 49.28
CA PHE A 260 10.81 -33.94 50.52
C PHE A 260 11.59 -35.27 50.58
N GLY A 261 12.92 -35.19 50.60
CA GLY A 261 13.82 -36.33 50.71
C GLY A 261 15.24 -35.92 51.04
N ASP A 262 15.43 -35.30 52.21
CA ASP A 262 16.67 -35.36 52.98
C ASP A 262 17.21 -36.79 52.97
N TYR A 263 18.43 -37.02 52.45
CA TYR A 263 19.50 -37.81 53.07
C TYR A 263 20.58 -38.21 52.04
N SER A 264 21.82 -38.00 52.47
CA SER A 264 23.01 -38.81 52.18
C SER A 264 23.78 -38.53 50.90
N CYS A 265 24.88 -37.82 51.11
CA CYS A 265 26.13 -37.99 50.38
C CYS A 265 26.53 -39.48 50.39
N ASP A 266 26.79 -40.08 49.24
CA ASP A 266 27.92 -41.00 49.06
C ASP A 266 28.22 -41.19 47.57
N ASP A 267 29.52 -41.26 47.30
CA ASP A 267 30.15 -41.63 46.03
C ASP A 267 29.57 -42.93 45.46
N ASP A 268 29.38 -42.99 44.14
CA ASP A 268 30.03 -43.98 43.26
C ASP A 268 29.35 -44.03 41.88
N VAL A 269 30.11 -43.60 40.87
CA VAL A 269 30.24 -44.11 39.49
C VAL A 269 29.09 -45.00 38.96
N ASP A 270 28.38 -44.52 37.94
CA ASP A 270 28.15 -45.31 36.71
C ASP A 270 27.91 -44.37 35.53
N ASP A 271 28.72 -44.57 34.48
CA ASP A 271 28.65 -43.97 33.15
C ASP A 271 27.34 -44.38 32.45
N ASP A 272 26.27 -43.59 32.56
CA ASP A 272 25.09 -43.66 31.69
C ASP A 272 25.08 -42.43 30.75
N ASP A 273 26.00 -42.46 29.78
CA ASP A 273 26.03 -41.59 28.59
C ASP A 273 24.94 -42.02 27.58
N GLU A 274 23.66 -41.94 27.93
CA GLU A 274 22.56 -42.22 26.99
C GLU A 274 21.50 -41.10 26.98
N ASP A 275 21.54 -40.31 25.89
CA ASP A 275 20.40 -39.71 25.19
C ASP A 275 19.88 -38.31 25.57
N GLU A 276 20.74 -37.35 25.93
CA GLU A 276 20.35 -35.91 26.02
C GLU A 276 20.45 -35.11 24.68
N ASP A 277 20.83 -35.75 23.57
CA ASP A 277 21.11 -35.04 22.30
C ASP A 277 19.92 -34.92 21.30
N GLU A 278 18.73 -35.48 21.59
CA GLU A 278 17.61 -35.46 20.63
C GLU A 278 16.79 -34.15 20.58
N GLU A 279 16.99 -33.19 21.49
CA GLU A 279 16.31 -31.88 21.42
C GLU A 279 16.93 -30.89 20.39
N SER A 280 18.06 -31.24 19.79
CA SER A 280 18.93 -30.31 19.02
C SER A 280 18.54 -30.04 17.55
N MET A 281 17.44 -30.59 17.02
CA MET A 281 17.05 -30.40 15.60
C MET A 281 15.68 -29.74 15.34
N ARG A 282 15.08 -29.05 16.33
CA ARG A 282 13.89 -28.24 16.01
C ARG A 282 14.27 -27.06 15.12
N CYS A 283 13.73 -27.03 13.90
CA CYS A 283 13.96 -25.93 12.96
C CYS A 283 13.59 -24.59 13.63
N PRO A 284 14.51 -23.62 13.75
CA PRO A 284 14.22 -22.31 14.34
C PRO A 284 13.33 -21.44 13.44
N CYS A 285 12.78 -22.01 12.37
CA CYS A 285 11.96 -21.32 11.40
C CYS A 285 10.52 -21.15 11.91
N SER A 286 9.94 -19.96 11.74
CA SER A 286 8.56 -19.63 12.13
C SER A 286 7.46 -20.31 11.30
N PHE A 287 7.85 -21.22 10.41
CA PHE A 287 6.97 -22.00 9.53
C PHE A 287 6.51 -23.32 10.17
N HIS A 288 6.99 -23.63 11.37
CA HIS A 288 6.73 -24.87 12.11
C HIS A 288 5.73 -24.63 13.24
N ALA A 289 4.84 -25.58 13.50
CA ALA A 289 4.08 -25.63 14.75
C ALA A 289 4.63 -26.77 15.64
N PRO A 290 4.95 -26.53 16.92
CA PRO A 290 5.57 -27.53 17.81
C PRO A 290 4.85 -28.88 17.89
N TYR A 291 3.52 -28.88 17.72
CA TYR A 291 2.66 -30.05 17.81
C TYR A 291 2.47 -30.79 16.47
N TRP A 292 3.13 -30.36 15.39
CA TRP A 292 3.04 -31.04 14.10
C TRP A 292 3.86 -32.34 14.11
N PRO A 293 3.25 -33.49 13.75
CA PRO A 293 4.02 -34.69 13.49
C PRO A 293 4.87 -34.52 12.22
N GLU A 294 5.97 -35.25 12.12
CA GLU A 294 6.99 -35.04 11.08
C GLU A 294 6.46 -35.16 9.64
N ASN A 295 5.45 -35.97 9.39
CA ASN A 295 4.81 -36.06 8.07
C ASN A 295 4.01 -34.79 7.72
N VAL A 296 3.27 -34.21 8.67
CA VAL A 296 2.56 -32.93 8.47
C VAL A 296 3.57 -31.79 8.35
N ASN A 297 4.61 -31.82 9.19
CA ASN A 297 5.68 -30.84 9.16
C ASN A 297 6.33 -30.77 7.77
N ARG A 298 6.62 -31.91 7.13
CA ARG A 298 7.21 -31.95 5.78
C ARG A 298 6.35 -31.26 4.72
N GLU A 299 5.02 -31.34 4.84
CA GLU A 299 4.10 -30.72 3.88
C GLU A 299 4.11 -29.19 3.91
N ARG A 300 4.73 -28.55 4.91
CA ARG A 300 4.96 -27.09 4.91
C ARG A 300 5.72 -26.62 3.66
N ILE A 301 6.61 -27.45 3.12
CA ILE A 301 7.39 -27.15 1.92
C ILE A 301 6.47 -27.20 0.68
N THR A 302 5.60 -28.20 0.61
CA THR A 302 4.60 -28.35 -0.45
C THR A 302 3.61 -27.18 -0.43
N LEU A 303 3.12 -26.80 0.76
CA LEU A 303 2.24 -25.64 0.93
C LEU A 303 2.90 -24.35 0.44
N ARG A 304 4.17 -24.10 0.81
CA ARG A 304 4.93 -22.92 0.32
C ARG A 304 4.99 -22.90 -1.21
N ARG A 305 5.21 -24.04 -1.86
CA ARG A 305 5.22 -24.13 -3.33
C ARG A 305 3.86 -23.79 -3.95
N HIS A 306 2.76 -24.25 -3.34
CA HIS A 306 1.41 -23.89 -3.79
C HIS A 306 1.14 -22.39 -3.68
N LEU A 307 1.56 -21.78 -2.56
CA LEU A 307 1.45 -20.33 -2.34
C LEU A 307 2.31 -19.54 -3.32
N GLU A 308 3.58 -19.91 -3.52
CA GLU A 308 4.45 -19.30 -4.53
C GLU A 308 3.80 -19.38 -5.92
N THR A 309 3.25 -20.55 -6.28
CA THR A 309 2.56 -20.74 -7.56
C THR A 309 1.36 -19.81 -7.70
N ARG A 310 0.49 -19.72 -6.69
CA ARG A 310 -0.67 -18.81 -6.70
C ARG A 310 -0.21 -17.35 -6.84
N LEU A 311 0.75 -16.92 -6.02
CA LEU A 311 1.26 -15.54 -6.06
C LEU A 311 1.91 -15.20 -7.39
N PHE A 312 2.66 -16.12 -8.01
CA PHE A 312 3.22 -15.88 -9.34
C PHE A 312 2.13 -15.77 -10.41
N ASN A 313 1.07 -16.59 -10.33
CA ASN A 313 -0.06 -16.48 -11.26
C ASN A 313 -0.76 -15.12 -11.14
N VAL A 314 -0.96 -14.62 -9.92
CA VAL A 314 -1.53 -13.28 -9.68
C VAL A 314 -0.56 -12.19 -10.15
N PHE A 315 0.72 -12.29 -9.78
CA PHE A 315 1.77 -11.33 -10.16
C PHE A 315 1.96 -11.22 -11.67
N GLU A 316 1.78 -12.32 -12.41
CA GLU A 316 1.86 -12.34 -13.87
C GLU A 316 0.75 -11.53 -14.53
N LEU A 317 -0.44 -11.47 -13.91
CA LEU A 317 -1.60 -10.73 -14.39
C LEU A 317 -1.57 -9.26 -13.92
N THR A 318 -1.28 -9.04 -12.65
CA THR A 318 -1.31 -7.73 -11.99
C THR A 318 -0.08 -7.56 -11.09
N PRO A 319 1.10 -7.28 -11.68
CA PRO A 319 2.32 -7.04 -10.90
C PRO A 319 2.09 -5.92 -9.88
N SER A 320 2.58 -6.11 -8.64
CA SER A 320 2.54 -5.09 -7.60
C SER A 320 3.73 -5.24 -6.64
N LEU A 321 4.16 -4.13 -6.07
CA LEU A 321 5.21 -4.13 -5.03
C LEU A 321 4.82 -5.00 -3.84
N GLU A 322 3.53 -5.01 -3.51
CA GLU A 322 2.98 -5.79 -2.41
C GLU A 322 3.17 -7.29 -2.61
N ILE A 323 2.77 -7.83 -3.78
CA ILE A 323 2.94 -9.25 -4.10
C ILE A 323 4.43 -9.60 -4.15
N TYR A 324 5.27 -8.72 -4.70
CA TYR A 324 6.72 -8.89 -4.69
C TYR A 324 7.27 -9.06 -3.26
N ASN A 325 6.90 -8.16 -2.33
CA ASN A 325 7.34 -8.26 -0.94
C ASN A 325 6.86 -9.54 -0.26
N VAL A 326 5.63 -9.97 -0.56
CA VAL A 326 5.07 -11.22 -0.05
C VAL A 326 5.87 -12.42 -0.60
N LEU A 327 6.13 -12.49 -1.90
CA LEU A 327 6.97 -13.53 -2.52
C LEU A 327 8.36 -13.58 -1.86
N MET A 328 9.00 -12.44 -1.66
CA MET A 328 10.34 -12.36 -1.06
C MET A 328 10.37 -12.75 0.42
N SER A 329 9.26 -12.59 1.14
CA SER A 329 9.19 -12.84 2.59
C SER A 329 9.26 -14.31 2.98
N PHE A 330 8.75 -15.22 2.14
CA PHE A 330 8.71 -16.65 2.46
C PHE A 330 9.26 -17.55 1.35
N THR A 331 9.88 -17.03 0.30
CA THR A 331 10.47 -17.90 -0.72
C THR A 331 11.66 -18.71 -0.20
N GLN A 332 11.88 -19.90 -0.74
CA GLN A 332 13.06 -20.71 -0.40
C GLN A 332 14.33 -20.22 -1.11
N SER A 333 14.20 -19.69 -2.33
CA SER A 333 15.33 -19.21 -3.12
C SER A 333 15.06 -17.79 -3.61
N THR A 334 15.53 -16.81 -2.83
CA THR A 334 15.46 -15.38 -3.15
C THR A 334 15.93 -15.09 -4.57
N TYR A 335 17.04 -15.69 -4.99
CA TYR A 335 17.61 -15.48 -6.32
C TYR A 335 16.73 -16.03 -7.46
N GLN A 336 16.18 -17.24 -7.32
CA GLN A 336 15.29 -17.80 -8.36
C GLN A 336 13.99 -17.01 -8.46
N THR A 337 13.43 -16.63 -7.32
CA THR A 337 12.22 -15.81 -7.23
C THR A 337 12.46 -14.44 -7.86
N GLU A 338 13.56 -13.77 -7.54
CA GLU A 338 13.93 -12.48 -8.14
C GLU A 338 14.12 -12.62 -9.66
N THR A 339 14.81 -13.67 -10.13
CA THR A 339 15.00 -13.93 -11.56
C THR A 339 13.66 -14.07 -12.28
N ARG A 340 12.73 -14.85 -11.72
CA ARG A 340 11.40 -15.05 -12.29
C ARG A 340 10.56 -13.77 -12.27
N VAL A 341 10.61 -12.99 -11.19
CA VAL A 341 9.97 -11.68 -11.10
C VAL A 341 10.51 -10.75 -12.18
N GLN A 342 11.83 -10.67 -12.34
CA GLN A 342 12.46 -9.83 -13.37
C GLN A 342 12.05 -10.26 -14.79
N GLU A 343 11.94 -11.56 -15.05
CA GLU A 343 11.44 -12.07 -16.33
C GLU A 343 10.01 -11.60 -16.61
N ILE A 344 9.10 -11.77 -15.64
CA ILE A 344 7.71 -11.32 -15.75
C ILE A 344 7.65 -9.80 -16.00
N LEU A 345 8.31 -9.00 -15.16
CA LEU A 345 8.33 -7.54 -15.30
C LEU A 345 8.90 -7.09 -16.65
N SER A 346 9.94 -7.75 -17.14
CA SER A 346 10.53 -7.42 -18.45
C SER A 346 9.55 -7.60 -19.61
N ARG A 347 8.59 -8.52 -19.46
CA ARG A 347 7.56 -8.83 -20.45
C ARG A 347 6.33 -7.93 -20.31
N THR A 348 5.90 -7.62 -19.09
CA THR A 348 4.58 -6.99 -18.84
C THR A 348 4.64 -5.52 -18.46
N ALA A 349 5.81 -4.94 -18.14
CA ALA A 349 5.92 -3.56 -17.65
C ALA A 349 5.41 -2.50 -18.64
N GLY A 350 5.33 -2.81 -19.94
CA GLY A 350 4.81 -1.91 -20.98
C GLY A 350 3.32 -2.06 -21.29
N ASP A 351 2.62 -3.02 -20.69
CA ASP A 351 1.24 -3.37 -21.07
C ASP A 351 0.21 -2.35 -20.57
N THR A 352 0.38 -1.88 -19.33
CA THR A 352 -0.52 -0.93 -18.68
C THR A 352 0.24 0.07 -17.80
N PRO A 353 -0.33 1.24 -17.48
CA PRO A 353 0.25 2.16 -16.51
C PRO A 353 0.52 1.52 -15.14
N MET A 354 -0.38 0.66 -14.66
CA MET A 354 -0.23 -0.03 -13.37
C MET A 354 0.96 -0.99 -13.38
N ASN A 355 1.17 -1.73 -14.48
CA ASN A 355 2.31 -2.63 -14.62
C ASN A 355 3.64 -1.87 -14.63
N LEU A 356 3.69 -0.70 -15.28
CA LEU A 356 4.88 0.15 -15.28
C LEU A 356 5.19 0.68 -13.87
N VAL A 357 4.18 1.18 -13.16
CA VAL A 357 4.33 1.68 -11.79
C VAL A 357 4.85 0.58 -10.88
N ALA A 358 4.26 -0.61 -10.93
CA ALA A 358 4.71 -1.75 -10.15
C ALA A 358 6.17 -2.14 -10.48
N ALA A 359 6.53 -2.18 -11.76
CA ALA A 359 7.90 -2.46 -12.18
C ALA A 359 8.89 -1.41 -11.66
N LEU A 360 8.52 -0.12 -11.74
CA LEU A 360 9.33 0.98 -11.20
C LEU A 360 9.49 0.86 -9.69
N ASP A 361 8.40 0.69 -8.94
CA ASP A 361 8.43 0.57 -7.48
C ASP A 361 9.33 -0.59 -7.02
N ILE A 362 9.24 -1.75 -7.68
CA ILE A 362 10.09 -2.92 -7.37
C ILE A 362 11.57 -2.61 -7.65
N HIS A 363 11.89 -2.01 -8.80
CA HIS A 363 13.28 -1.66 -9.12
C HIS A 363 13.82 -0.48 -8.29
N ILE A 364 12.95 0.43 -7.84
CA ILE A 364 13.27 1.50 -6.88
C ILE A 364 13.64 0.87 -5.54
N LEU A 365 12.80 -0.04 -5.02
CA LEU A 365 13.07 -0.76 -3.77
C LEU A 365 14.40 -1.52 -3.82
N ASN A 366 14.72 -2.14 -4.97
CA ASN A 366 15.97 -2.86 -5.17
C ASN A 366 17.17 -1.94 -5.49
N GLY A 367 16.97 -0.63 -5.64
CA GLY A 367 18.03 0.33 -6.00
C GLY A 367 18.60 0.16 -7.41
N ASP A 368 17.89 -0.52 -8.33
CA ASP A 368 18.37 -0.79 -9.69
C ASP A 368 18.13 0.41 -10.62
N SER A 369 19.00 1.40 -10.48
CA SER A 369 19.01 2.60 -11.34
C SER A 369 19.12 2.29 -12.84
N VAL A 370 19.70 1.15 -13.24
CA VAL A 370 19.85 0.81 -14.67
C VAL A 370 18.51 0.38 -15.24
N LYS A 371 17.77 -0.48 -14.54
CA LYS A 371 16.43 -0.91 -14.95
C LYS A 371 15.42 0.22 -14.88
N VAL A 372 15.46 1.05 -13.83
CA VAL A 372 14.63 2.26 -13.74
C VAL A 372 14.84 3.17 -14.95
N ALA A 373 16.10 3.43 -15.34
CA ALA A 373 16.40 4.26 -16.50
C ALA A 373 15.84 3.66 -17.81
N ALA A 374 15.98 2.34 -18.00
CA ALA A 374 15.50 1.64 -19.18
C ALA A 374 13.96 1.65 -19.28
N LEU A 375 13.26 1.44 -18.16
CA LEU A 375 11.79 1.51 -18.10
C LEU A 375 11.28 2.92 -18.41
N LEU A 376 11.87 3.96 -17.82
CA LEU A 376 11.51 5.34 -18.11
C LEU A 376 11.84 5.76 -19.54
N GLU A 377 12.84 5.14 -20.18
CA GLU A 377 13.15 5.41 -21.58
C GLU A 377 12.12 4.79 -22.52
N SER A 378 11.69 3.57 -22.21
CA SER A 378 10.82 2.79 -23.07
C SER A 378 9.35 3.14 -22.89
N TYR A 379 8.92 3.47 -21.66
CA TYR A 379 7.50 3.47 -21.28
C TYR A 379 7.05 4.70 -20.49
N SER A 380 7.86 5.76 -20.35
CA SER A 380 7.46 6.95 -19.55
C SER A 380 6.17 7.64 -20.01
N TYR A 381 5.73 7.42 -21.26
CA TYR A 381 4.46 7.91 -21.77
C TYR A 381 3.22 7.27 -21.11
N LEU A 382 3.38 6.13 -20.42
CA LEU A 382 2.31 5.47 -19.68
C LEU A 382 2.09 6.09 -18.29
N LEU A 383 3.03 6.87 -17.78
CA LEU A 383 2.91 7.49 -16.46
C LEU A 383 1.87 8.60 -16.48
N ARG A 384 0.97 8.58 -15.49
CA ARG A 384 -0.09 9.57 -15.28
C ARG A 384 0.29 10.54 -14.16
N PRO A 385 -0.42 11.67 -14.02
CA PRO A 385 -0.18 12.61 -12.93
C PRO A 385 -0.22 11.97 -11.53
N ARG A 386 -1.13 11.03 -11.25
CA ARG A 386 -1.15 10.30 -9.97
C ARG A 386 0.09 9.43 -9.70
N ASP A 387 0.77 8.99 -10.75
CA ASP A 387 1.96 8.13 -10.65
C ASP A 387 3.23 8.96 -10.34
N ALA A 388 3.07 10.28 -10.10
CA ALA A 388 4.16 11.19 -9.76
C ALA A 388 4.99 10.77 -8.53
N PRO A 389 4.43 10.24 -7.42
CA PRO A 389 5.24 9.77 -6.28
C PRO A 389 6.25 8.68 -6.68
N THR A 390 5.82 7.70 -7.49
CA THR A 390 6.72 6.67 -8.03
C THR A 390 7.80 7.28 -8.92
N LEU A 391 7.43 8.22 -9.82
CA LEU A 391 8.41 8.91 -10.67
C LEU A 391 9.40 9.76 -9.87
N GLN A 392 8.94 10.40 -8.79
CA GLN A 392 9.74 11.17 -7.85
C GLN A 392 10.78 10.30 -7.12
N CYS A 393 10.36 9.13 -6.65
CA CYS A 393 11.27 8.10 -6.10
C CYS A 393 12.26 7.60 -7.15
N ALA A 394 11.80 7.32 -8.37
CA ALA A 394 12.64 6.90 -9.49
C ALA A 394 13.76 7.93 -9.80
N VAL A 395 13.42 9.22 -9.84
CA VAL A 395 14.39 10.31 -10.06
C VAL A 395 15.43 10.36 -8.94
N THR A 396 15.04 10.08 -7.70
CA THR A 396 15.95 10.03 -6.55
C THR A 396 16.95 8.87 -6.70
N VAL A 397 16.48 7.66 -7.00
CA VAL A 397 17.34 6.48 -7.24
C VAL A 397 18.27 6.69 -8.44
N LEU A 398 17.78 7.29 -9.54
CA LEU A 398 18.61 7.62 -10.69
C LEU A 398 19.69 8.65 -10.34
N TYR A 399 19.40 9.59 -9.44
CA TYR A 399 20.35 10.63 -9.05
C TYR A 399 21.52 10.09 -8.23
N GLU A 400 21.30 9.06 -7.42
CA GLU A 400 22.34 8.40 -6.65
C GLU A 400 23.44 7.86 -7.58
N ASN A 401 23.05 7.32 -8.74
CA ASN A 401 23.97 6.87 -9.78
C ASN A 401 24.56 8.03 -10.61
N PRO A 402 25.89 8.28 -10.57
CA PRO A 402 26.52 9.38 -11.29
C PRO A 402 26.23 9.40 -12.80
N LYS A 403 26.02 8.24 -13.43
CA LYS A 403 25.73 8.11 -14.86
C LYS A 403 24.38 8.74 -15.25
N TYR A 404 23.39 8.70 -14.36
CA TYR A 404 22.03 9.15 -14.62
C TYR A 404 21.67 10.48 -13.95
N ARG A 405 22.61 11.13 -13.24
CA ARG A 405 22.37 12.44 -12.59
C ARG A 405 21.85 13.52 -13.53
N ALA A 406 22.48 13.67 -14.70
CA ALA A 406 22.07 14.68 -15.67
C ALA A 406 20.64 14.41 -16.18
N ARG A 407 20.29 13.15 -16.41
CA ARG A 407 18.95 12.72 -16.81
C ARG A 407 17.93 12.97 -15.70
N SER A 408 18.27 12.63 -14.45
CA SER A 408 17.42 12.86 -13.27
C SER A 408 17.07 14.34 -13.10
N LEU A 409 18.08 15.21 -13.20
CA LEU A 409 17.91 16.66 -13.17
C LEU A 409 17.07 17.18 -14.36
N SER A 410 17.22 16.58 -15.55
CA SER A 410 16.40 16.92 -16.72
C SER A 410 14.94 16.53 -16.54
N ILE A 411 14.65 15.36 -15.95
CA ILE A 411 13.27 14.93 -15.63
C ILE A 411 12.67 15.88 -14.61
N LEU A 412 13.39 16.17 -13.52
CA LEU A 412 12.96 17.15 -12.51
C LEU A 412 12.58 18.51 -13.14
N GLU A 413 13.43 19.06 -14.02
CA GLU A 413 13.14 20.33 -14.70
C GLU A 413 11.88 20.25 -15.58
N LYS A 414 11.76 19.16 -16.34
CA LYS A 414 10.61 18.90 -17.22
C LYS A 414 9.32 18.83 -16.42
N GLU A 415 9.25 17.97 -15.42
CA GLU A 415 8.04 17.73 -14.61
C GLU A 415 7.63 18.97 -13.81
N LEU A 416 8.59 19.73 -13.23
CA LEU A 416 8.30 21.01 -12.59
C LEU A 416 7.70 22.03 -13.58
N THR A 417 8.22 22.06 -14.80
CA THR A 417 7.73 22.96 -15.85
C THR A 417 6.34 22.56 -16.31
N GLU A 418 6.09 21.28 -16.55
CA GLU A 418 4.79 20.75 -16.99
C GLU A 418 3.73 20.95 -15.91
N CYS A 419 4.06 20.66 -14.65
CA CYS A 419 3.18 20.91 -13.53
C CYS A 419 2.85 22.40 -13.38
N MET A 420 3.85 23.29 -13.49
CA MET A 420 3.62 24.74 -13.52
C MET A 420 2.69 25.17 -14.67
N LEU A 421 2.85 24.60 -15.86
CA LEU A 421 1.96 24.88 -17.01
C LEU A 421 0.54 24.36 -16.77
N ALA A 422 0.39 23.19 -16.13
CA ALA A 422 -0.91 22.65 -15.75
C ALA A 422 -1.62 23.55 -14.72
N ILE A 423 -0.90 24.01 -13.69
CA ILE A 423 -1.43 24.99 -12.70
C ILE A 423 -1.87 26.26 -13.42
N TYR A 424 -1.05 26.75 -14.36
CA TYR A 424 -1.40 27.91 -15.16
C TYR A 424 -2.68 27.69 -16.00
N GLY A 425 -2.82 26.51 -16.62
CA GLY A 425 -4.04 26.11 -17.31
C GLY A 425 -5.27 26.12 -16.42
N LEU A 426 -5.18 25.59 -15.20
CA LEU A 426 -6.26 25.62 -14.21
C LEU A 426 -6.60 27.05 -13.76
N VAL A 427 -5.59 27.89 -13.54
CA VAL A 427 -5.83 29.30 -13.21
C VAL A 427 -6.55 29.99 -14.36
N ARG A 428 -6.17 29.73 -15.62
CA ARG A 428 -6.84 30.31 -16.79
C ARG A 428 -8.30 29.88 -16.94
N SER A 429 -8.69 28.69 -16.48
CA SER A 429 -10.11 28.28 -16.53
C SER A 429 -10.96 29.09 -15.53
N CYS A 430 -10.39 29.46 -14.38
CA CYS A 430 -11.04 30.32 -13.39
C CYS A 430 -10.93 31.83 -13.68
N PHE A 431 -9.92 32.24 -14.45
CA PHE A 431 -9.62 33.63 -14.80
C PHE A 431 -9.46 33.77 -16.33
N THR A 432 -10.54 33.54 -17.08
CA THR A 432 -10.52 33.43 -18.56
C THR A 432 -9.95 34.64 -19.28
N HIS A 433 -10.07 35.85 -18.73
CA HIS A 433 -9.57 37.07 -19.35
C HIS A 433 -8.14 37.45 -18.90
N ILE A 434 -7.46 36.62 -18.11
CA ILE A 434 -6.10 36.91 -17.63
C ILE A 434 -5.08 37.09 -18.77
N GLU A 435 -5.35 36.46 -19.92
CA GLU A 435 -4.49 36.52 -21.10
C GLU A 435 -4.80 37.65 -22.08
N ALA A 436 -5.85 38.44 -21.82
CA ALA A 436 -6.16 39.59 -22.66
C ALA A 436 -5.04 40.63 -22.59
N GLU A 437 -4.59 41.13 -23.73
CA GLU A 437 -3.48 42.10 -23.82
C GLU A 437 -3.72 43.37 -22.97
N VAL A 438 -4.98 43.78 -22.82
CA VAL A 438 -5.37 44.90 -21.95
C VAL A 438 -5.06 44.57 -20.49
N ASN A 439 -5.47 43.39 -20.02
CA ASN A 439 -5.29 42.95 -18.64
C ASN A 439 -3.81 42.65 -18.33
N LYS A 440 -3.03 42.17 -19.31
CA LYS A 440 -1.57 42.01 -19.19
C LYS A 440 -0.86 43.35 -19.01
N LYS A 441 -1.21 44.35 -19.81
CA LYS A 441 -0.63 45.71 -19.72
C LYS A 441 -0.99 46.35 -18.38
N ASP A 442 -2.25 46.27 -17.99
CA ASP A 442 -2.72 46.80 -16.70
C ASP A 442 -2.01 46.12 -15.53
N MET A 443 -1.85 44.80 -15.54
CA MET A 443 -1.06 44.07 -14.54
C MET A 443 0.38 44.59 -14.44
N LEU A 444 1.05 44.87 -15.57
CA LEU A 444 2.40 45.45 -15.55
C LEU A 444 2.42 46.89 -14.99
N GLU A 445 1.35 47.66 -15.14
CA GLU A 445 1.21 48.99 -14.52
C GLU A 445 0.97 48.88 -13.01
N ILE A 446 0.08 47.98 -12.58
CA ILE A 446 -0.20 47.67 -11.17
C ILE A 446 1.09 47.27 -10.45
N LEU A 447 1.92 46.43 -11.08
CA LEU A 447 3.18 45.98 -10.49
C LEU A 447 4.22 47.10 -10.28
N LYS A 448 4.09 48.25 -10.96
CA LYS A 448 4.95 49.45 -10.74
C LYS A 448 4.51 50.27 -9.53
N LEU A 449 3.27 50.13 -9.08
CA LEU A 449 2.75 50.84 -7.91
C LEU A 449 3.39 50.32 -6.62
N HIS A 450 3.53 51.20 -5.63
CA HIS A 450 4.09 50.83 -4.33
C HIS A 450 3.25 49.74 -3.64
N ASN A 451 3.90 48.67 -3.21
CA ASN A 451 3.27 47.57 -2.49
C ASN A 451 2.54 48.10 -1.25
N GLY A 452 1.27 47.72 -1.07
CA GLY A 452 0.46 48.12 0.09
C GLY A 452 -0.18 49.50 0.01
N SER A 453 0.11 50.30 -1.03
CA SER A 453 -0.61 51.57 -1.25
C SER A 453 -2.11 51.34 -1.49
N PRO A 454 -3.01 52.22 -1.00
CA PRO A 454 -4.45 52.07 -1.20
C PRO A 454 -4.84 51.95 -2.68
N GLY A 455 -4.28 52.81 -3.54
CA GLY A 455 -4.57 52.77 -4.98
C GLY A 455 -4.09 51.50 -5.69
N ARG A 456 -3.06 50.82 -5.16
CA ARG A 456 -2.69 49.49 -5.67
C ARG A 456 -3.71 48.44 -5.26
N LYS A 457 -4.16 48.45 -4.00
CA LYS A 457 -5.16 47.48 -3.51
C LYS A 457 -6.46 47.56 -4.30
N GLU A 458 -6.95 48.78 -4.55
CA GLU A 458 -8.14 49.04 -5.37
C GLU A 458 -7.95 48.49 -6.79
N ARG A 459 -6.87 48.88 -7.48
CA ARG A 459 -6.60 48.35 -8.84
C ARG A 459 -6.41 46.84 -8.90
N VAL A 460 -5.85 46.21 -7.86
CA VAL A 460 -5.71 44.76 -7.80
C VAL A 460 -7.09 44.09 -7.68
N ALA A 461 -7.96 44.61 -6.82
CA ALA A 461 -9.33 44.12 -6.67
C ALA A 461 -10.10 44.27 -7.99
N ASP A 462 -10.07 45.47 -8.58
CA ASP A 462 -10.69 45.76 -9.87
C ASP A 462 -10.16 44.84 -10.96
N TRP A 463 -8.83 44.74 -11.12
CA TRP A 463 -8.22 43.87 -12.11
C TRP A 463 -8.65 42.41 -11.94
N THR A 464 -8.69 41.92 -10.70
CA THR A 464 -9.10 40.54 -10.41
C THR A 464 -10.56 40.31 -10.79
N GLU A 465 -11.44 41.27 -10.52
CA GLU A 465 -12.85 41.24 -10.92
C GLU A 465 -13.02 41.29 -12.45
N HIS A 466 -12.16 42.01 -13.18
CA HIS A 466 -12.18 42.01 -14.65
C HIS A 466 -11.67 40.70 -15.26
N VAL A 467 -10.76 39.99 -14.59
CA VAL A 467 -10.18 38.74 -15.13
C VAL A 467 -10.92 37.48 -14.70
N ILE A 468 -11.67 37.52 -13.61
CA ILE A 468 -12.41 36.36 -13.10
C ILE A 468 -13.42 35.89 -14.15
N THR A 469 -13.49 34.58 -14.37
CA THR A 469 -14.54 34.01 -15.20
C THR A 469 -15.88 34.27 -14.51
N PRO A 470 -16.84 34.98 -15.15
CA PRO A 470 -18.17 35.15 -14.60
C PRO A 470 -18.76 33.78 -14.30
N SER A 471 -19.38 33.61 -13.12
CA SER A 471 -20.22 32.44 -12.86
C SER A 471 -21.36 32.51 -13.86
N SER A 472 -21.28 31.79 -14.96
CA SER A 472 -22.24 31.94 -16.05
C SER A 472 -23.48 31.16 -15.66
N GLY A 473 -24.58 31.83 -15.32
CA GLY A 473 -25.88 31.22 -15.03
C GLY A 473 -26.52 30.47 -16.22
N ALA A 474 -25.75 30.08 -17.24
CA ALA A 474 -26.20 29.20 -18.30
C ALA A 474 -26.14 27.75 -17.81
N LEU A 475 -27.31 27.12 -17.67
CA LEU A 475 -27.48 25.72 -17.32
C LEU A 475 -26.45 24.84 -18.06
N HIS A 476 -25.61 24.13 -17.30
CA HIS A 476 -24.62 23.20 -17.84
C HIS A 476 -25.29 22.22 -18.83
N PRO A 477 -24.73 21.92 -20.03
CA PRO A 477 -25.38 21.08 -21.03
C PRO A 477 -25.88 19.71 -20.53
N MET A 478 -25.22 19.15 -19.52
CA MET A 478 -25.67 17.92 -18.84
C MET A 478 -26.70 18.15 -17.75
N ALA A 479 -26.68 19.27 -17.03
CA ALA A 479 -27.81 19.65 -16.16
C ALA A 479 -29.06 19.88 -17.03
N PHE A 480 -28.88 20.49 -18.20
CA PHE A 480 -29.89 20.59 -19.24
C PHE A 480 -30.30 19.21 -19.78
N ALA A 481 -29.36 18.30 -20.08
CA ALA A 481 -29.68 16.94 -20.53
C ALA A 481 -30.38 16.11 -19.46
N ALA A 482 -29.97 16.19 -18.19
CA ALA A 482 -30.59 15.53 -17.05
C ALA A 482 -32.02 16.04 -16.83
N MET A 483 -32.21 17.36 -16.93
CA MET A 483 -33.52 18.01 -16.93
C MET A 483 -34.38 17.52 -18.12
N MET A 484 -33.81 17.37 -19.31
CA MET A 484 -34.49 16.82 -20.49
C MET A 484 -34.80 15.32 -20.39
N MET A 485 -34.00 14.57 -19.64
CA MET A 485 -34.16 13.14 -19.38
C MET A 485 -35.09 12.84 -18.19
N GLY A 486 -35.63 13.87 -17.52
CA GLY A 486 -36.51 13.72 -16.37
C GLY A 486 -35.82 13.16 -15.13
N LEU A 487 -34.49 13.25 -15.05
CA LEU A 487 -33.76 12.90 -13.84
C LEU A 487 -34.06 13.98 -12.79
N PRO A 488 -34.59 13.62 -11.61
CA PRO A 488 -34.93 14.59 -10.59
C PRO A 488 -33.66 15.36 -10.20
N MET A 489 -33.65 16.66 -10.48
CA MET A 489 -32.64 17.54 -9.92
C MET A 489 -32.82 17.51 -8.41
N MET A 490 -31.74 17.19 -7.68
CA MET A 490 -31.77 17.12 -6.22
C MET A 490 -32.34 18.45 -5.67
N PRO A 491 -33.40 18.41 -4.84
CA PRO A 491 -34.02 19.62 -4.32
C PRO A 491 -33.01 20.34 -3.40
N GLY A 492 -32.54 21.51 -3.82
CA GLY A 492 -31.58 22.32 -3.07
C GLY A 492 -30.51 23.06 -3.90
N THR A 493 -30.42 22.81 -5.22
CA THR A 493 -29.46 23.49 -6.12
C THR A 493 -30.08 24.67 -6.89
N ASP A 494 -31.02 25.40 -6.28
CA ASP A 494 -31.81 26.44 -6.96
C ASP A 494 -31.07 27.79 -7.09
N ASP A 495 -29.93 27.93 -6.41
CA ASP A 495 -28.97 28.99 -6.72
C ASP A 495 -28.11 28.49 -7.89
N GLY A 496 -28.15 29.21 -9.01
CA GLY A 496 -27.45 28.92 -10.28
C GLY A 496 -25.92 28.94 -10.21
N ASP A 497 -25.34 28.49 -9.10
CA ASP A 497 -23.96 28.07 -8.99
C ASP A 497 -23.74 26.89 -9.93
N ASP A 498 -22.81 27.09 -10.86
CA ASP A 498 -22.34 26.11 -11.82
C ASP A 498 -22.22 24.72 -11.18
N ALA A 499 -23.21 23.85 -11.44
CA ALA A 499 -23.18 22.44 -11.12
C ALA A 499 -22.06 21.80 -11.95
N ASP A 500 -20.82 22.01 -11.50
CA ASP A 500 -19.62 21.38 -12.02
C ASP A 500 -19.89 19.88 -11.94
N ILE A 501 -20.04 19.20 -13.09
CA ILE A 501 -20.28 17.75 -13.14
C ILE A 501 -19.27 17.02 -12.27
N LEU A 502 -18.05 17.56 -12.17
CA LEU A 502 -16.98 17.00 -11.36
C LEU A 502 -17.25 17.10 -9.85
N SER A 503 -18.16 17.97 -9.41
CA SER A 503 -18.65 17.95 -8.04
C SER A 503 -19.42 16.66 -7.71
N TYR A 504 -20.04 15.99 -8.69
CA TYR A 504 -20.63 14.66 -8.46
C TYR A 504 -19.55 13.59 -8.24
N VAL A 505 -18.40 13.75 -8.90
CA VAL A 505 -17.24 12.87 -8.70
C VAL A 505 -16.64 13.06 -7.30
N ASP A 506 -16.83 14.22 -6.67
CA ASP A 506 -16.41 14.50 -5.29
C ASP A 506 -17.39 13.98 -4.22
N LEU A 507 -18.61 13.56 -4.57
CA LEU A 507 -19.59 13.10 -3.59
C LEU A 507 -19.22 11.75 -2.96
N ASP A 508 -18.42 10.95 -3.67
CA ASP A 508 -17.99 9.63 -3.22
C ASP A 508 -16.47 9.50 -3.28
N GLN A 509 -15.75 10.35 -2.54
CA GLN A 509 -14.27 10.43 -2.56
C GLN A 509 -13.57 9.09 -2.33
N ASP A 510 -14.26 8.12 -1.73
CA ASP A 510 -13.73 6.81 -1.38
C ASP A 510 -13.96 5.75 -2.48
N ASP A 511 -14.68 6.07 -3.57
CA ASP A 511 -14.89 5.15 -4.68
C ASP A 511 -13.63 5.05 -5.58
N PRO A 512 -12.93 3.89 -5.61
CA PRO A 512 -11.72 3.71 -6.41
C PRO A 512 -11.97 3.69 -7.92
N GLU A 513 -13.18 3.40 -8.39
CA GLU A 513 -13.49 3.39 -9.83
C GLU A 513 -13.48 4.81 -10.41
N LEU A 514 -13.78 5.81 -9.58
CA LEU A 514 -13.78 7.22 -9.96
C LEU A 514 -12.40 7.86 -9.89
N ASP A 515 -11.37 7.19 -9.36
CA ASP A 515 -10.04 7.77 -9.19
C ASP A 515 -9.35 8.10 -10.51
N ASP A 516 -9.49 7.24 -11.52
CA ASP A 516 -8.99 7.54 -12.87
C ASP A 516 -9.65 8.80 -13.44
N LEU A 517 -10.95 8.96 -13.18
CA LEU A 517 -11.71 10.13 -13.61
C LEU A 517 -11.25 11.37 -12.84
N ARG A 518 -11.12 11.29 -11.51
CA ARG A 518 -10.63 12.38 -10.66
C ARG A 518 -9.26 12.84 -11.09
N ASP A 519 -8.31 11.93 -11.31
CA ASP A 519 -6.96 12.30 -11.73
C ASP A 519 -6.96 12.94 -13.12
N SER A 520 -7.80 12.46 -14.04
CA SER A 520 -7.89 13.02 -15.40
C SER A 520 -8.42 14.47 -15.43
N TYR A 521 -9.33 14.83 -14.53
CA TYR A 521 -9.96 16.17 -14.52
C TYR A 521 -9.41 17.11 -13.45
N ARG A 522 -8.95 16.56 -12.31
CA ARG A 522 -8.53 17.29 -11.11
C ARG A 522 -7.30 16.61 -10.48
N PRO A 523 -6.17 16.54 -11.21
CA PRO A 523 -4.95 15.97 -10.65
C PRO A 523 -4.54 16.78 -9.41
N ASN A 524 -3.95 16.11 -8.41
CA ASN A 524 -3.45 16.75 -7.19
C ASN A 524 -2.17 17.57 -7.46
N LEU A 525 -2.28 18.65 -8.26
CA LEU A 525 -1.15 19.47 -8.69
C LEU A 525 -0.42 20.12 -7.52
N LYS A 526 -1.12 20.39 -6.40
CA LYS A 526 -0.47 20.87 -5.17
C LYS A 526 0.55 19.86 -4.65
N GLY A 527 0.12 18.61 -4.42
CA GLY A 527 0.98 17.54 -3.93
C GLY A 527 2.11 17.23 -4.91
N ILE A 528 1.79 17.11 -6.20
CA ILE A 528 2.75 16.82 -7.26
C ILE A 528 3.84 17.91 -7.33
N PHE A 529 3.45 19.19 -7.39
CA PHE A 529 4.39 20.31 -7.47
C PHE A 529 5.24 20.46 -6.20
N ALA A 530 4.64 20.21 -5.02
CA ALA A 530 5.35 20.23 -3.74
C ALA A 530 6.42 19.14 -3.69
N GLY A 531 6.07 17.88 -4.02
CA GLY A 531 7.02 16.76 -4.03
C GLY A 531 8.21 17.01 -4.97
N TRP A 532 7.96 17.56 -6.17
CA TRP A 532 9.03 17.95 -7.09
C TRP A 532 9.88 19.11 -6.55
N THR A 533 9.26 20.08 -5.88
CA THR A 533 9.98 21.19 -5.24
C THR A 533 10.88 20.69 -4.13
N ASP A 534 10.43 19.72 -3.33
CA ASP A 534 11.20 19.12 -2.24
C ASP A 534 12.38 18.31 -2.78
N ILE A 535 12.18 17.49 -3.81
CA ILE A 535 13.28 16.82 -4.53
C ILE A 535 14.28 17.84 -5.08
N GLY A 536 13.81 18.94 -5.67
CA GLY A 536 14.70 19.99 -6.16
C GLY A 536 15.51 20.69 -5.05
N GLN A 537 15.04 20.65 -3.81
CA GLN A 537 15.79 21.17 -2.66
C GLN A 537 16.84 20.18 -2.15
N THR A 538 16.55 18.87 -2.20
CA THR A 538 17.44 17.82 -1.70
C THR A 538 18.57 17.49 -2.69
N LEU A 539 18.29 17.49 -4.00
CA LEU A 539 19.27 17.12 -5.01
C LEU A 539 20.30 18.22 -5.26
N LYS A 540 21.60 17.86 -5.29
CA LYS A 540 22.66 18.81 -5.65
C LYS A 540 22.51 19.24 -7.12
N GLY A 541 22.39 20.55 -7.33
CA GLY A 541 22.07 21.16 -8.62
C GLY A 541 20.57 21.48 -8.80
N GLY A 542 19.69 20.82 -8.04
CA GLY A 542 18.24 21.05 -8.08
C GLY A 542 17.87 22.49 -7.73
N ALA A 543 18.57 23.11 -6.78
CA ALA A 543 18.40 24.52 -6.45
C ALA A 543 18.51 25.48 -7.65
N GLY A 544 19.36 25.17 -8.63
CA GLY A 544 19.48 25.95 -9.86
C GLY A 544 18.28 25.77 -10.78
N ILE A 545 17.76 24.55 -10.87
CA ILE A 545 16.54 24.23 -11.62
C ILE A 545 15.34 24.95 -11.02
N LEU A 546 15.17 24.93 -9.69
CA LEU A 546 14.08 25.64 -9.02
C LEU A 546 14.07 27.14 -9.35
N VAL A 547 15.26 27.77 -9.37
CA VAL A 547 15.39 29.19 -9.79
C VAL A 547 15.02 29.36 -11.26
N LYS A 548 15.47 28.47 -12.15
CA LYS A 548 15.13 28.50 -13.58
C LYS A 548 13.63 28.36 -13.83
N VAL A 549 12.97 27.41 -13.18
CA VAL A 549 11.52 27.21 -13.23
C VAL A 549 10.78 28.43 -12.69
N TYR A 550 11.22 29.01 -11.57
CA TYR A 550 10.65 30.26 -11.05
C TYR A 550 10.75 31.42 -12.04
N LEU A 551 11.90 31.61 -12.69
CA LEU A 551 12.06 32.66 -13.69
C LEU A 551 11.11 32.46 -14.87
N LYS A 552 10.97 31.21 -15.35
CA LYS A 552 10.01 30.85 -16.40
C LYS A 552 8.55 31.07 -15.96
N ALA A 553 8.21 30.72 -14.72
CA ALA A 553 6.89 30.97 -14.13
C ALA A 553 6.56 32.46 -14.13
N VAL A 554 7.51 33.30 -13.71
CA VAL A 554 7.35 34.75 -13.62
C VAL A 554 7.32 35.45 -14.99
N GLU A 555 7.94 34.84 -16.00
CA GLU A 555 7.82 35.27 -17.39
C GLU A 555 6.43 34.96 -17.96
N LEU A 556 5.94 33.74 -17.75
CA LEU A 556 4.63 33.30 -18.23
C LEU A 556 3.47 33.94 -17.45
N MET A 557 3.63 34.14 -16.15
CA MET A 557 2.61 34.61 -15.22
C MET A 557 3.13 35.84 -14.45
N PRO A 558 3.16 37.04 -15.07
CA PRO A 558 3.72 38.24 -14.44
C PRO A 558 3.08 38.60 -13.10
N TRP A 559 1.80 38.27 -12.93
CA TRP A 559 1.03 38.49 -11.70
C TRP A 559 1.62 37.75 -10.48
N LEU A 560 2.39 36.67 -10.65
CA LEU A 560 3.12 36.00 -9.56
C LEU A 560 4.12 36.95 -8.85
N ARG A 561 4.54 38.05 -9.50
CA ARG A 561 5.40 39.07 -8.90
C ARG A 561 4.71 39.81 -7.76
N GLY A 562 3.39 40.01 -7.82
CA GLY A 562 2.60 40.68 -6.79
C GLY A 562 2.00 39.67 -5.81
N SER A 563 2.52 39.61 -4.57
CA SER A 563 1.94 38.70 -3.57
C SER A 563 0.50 39.06 -3.20
N ASP A 564 0.17 40.34 -3.26
CA ASP A 564 -1.16 40.90 -3.07
C ASP A 564 -2.12 40.51 -4.21
N VAL A 565 -1.65 40.49 -5.45
CA VAL A 565 -2.42 40.02 -6.62
C VAL A 565 -2.81 38.56 -6.43
N VAL A 566 -1.84 37.70 -6.10
CA VAL A 566 -2.13 36.27 -5.91
C VAL A 566 -3.03 36.05 -4.71
N SER A 567 -2.87 36.82 -3.62
CA SER A 567 -3.77 36.75 -2.47
C SER A 567 -5.23 37.09 -2.84
N GLU A 568 -5.44 38.12 -3.65
CA GLU A 568 -6.79 38.49 -4.13
C GLU A 568 -7.38 37.37 -5.01
N MET A 569 -6.61 36.86 -5.97
CA MET A 569 -7.03 35.71 -6.80
C MET A 569 -7.41 34.49 -5.93
N THR A 570 -6.61 34.17 -4.90
CA THR A 570 -6.94 33.08 -3.99
C THR A 570 -8.16 33.35 -3.13
N SER A 571 -8.44 34.61 -2.78
CA SER A 571 -9.67 35.01 -2.06
C SER A 571 -10.89 34.71 -2.92
N ARG A 572 -10.86 35.10 -4.19
CA ARG A 572 -11.96 34.84 -5.13
C ARG A 572 -12.17 33.35 -5.42
N LEU A 573 -11.11 32.55 -5.41
CA LEU A 573 -11.24 31.09 -5.55
C LEU A 573 -11.84 30.44 -4.29
N ARG A 574 -11.54 30.97 -3.09
CA ARG A 574 -12.10 30.46 -1.83
C ARG A 574 -13.62 30.66 -1.75
N GLU A 575 -14.14 31.69 -2.41
CA GLU A 575 -15.57 31.94 -2.54
C GLU A 575 -16.27 30.87 -3.42
N ARG A 576 -15.52 29.99 -4.11
CA ARG A 576 -16.01 28.95 -5.01
C ARG A 576 -15.57 27.55 -4.55
N PRO A 577 -16.36 26.82 -3.75
CA PRO A 577 -15.98 25.52 -3.19
C PRO A 577 -15.55 24.48 -4.25
N ASN A 578 -16.18 24.49 -5.43
CA ASN A 578 -15.84 23.61 -6.56
C ASN A 578 -14.45 23.89 -7.16
N LYS A 579 -13.80 25.01 -6.82
CA LYS A 579 -12.45 25.40 -7.28
C LYS A 579 -11.38 25.31 -6.19
N ASN A 580 -11.64 24.59 -5.10
CA ASN A 580 -10.66 24.34 -4.03
C ASN A 580 -9.33 23.76 -4.54
N HIS A 581 -9.38 22.82 -5.49
CA HIS A 581 -8.16 22.24 -6.09
C HIS A 581 -7.31 23.28 -6.82
N VAL A 582 -7.93 24.27 -7.49
CA VAL A 582 -7.23 25.39 -8.15
C VAL A 582 -6.64 26.33 -7.11
N PHE A 583 -7.41 26.65 -6.06
CA PHE A 583 -6.95 27.45 -4.93
C PHE A 583 -5.70 26.85 -4.28
N ASP A 584 -5.72 25.54 -4.03
CA ASP A 584 -4.63 24.79 -3.40
C ASP A 584 -3.37 24.82 -4.26
N ALA A 585 -3.50 24.54 -5.56
CA ALA A 585 -2.40 24.57 -6.51
C ALA A 585 -1.78 25.98 -6.64
N LEU A 586 -2.62 27.02 -6.76
CA LEU A 586 -2.17 28.41 -6.85
C LEU A 586 -1.49 28.88 -5.56
N SER A 587 -2.03 28.50 -4.40
CA SER A 587 -1.46 28.82 -3.09
C SER A 587 -0.07 28.20 -2.90
N ASN A 588 0.10 26.95 -3.35
CA ASN A 588 1.40 26.29 -3.32
C ASN A 588 2.41 26.97 -4.26
N LEU A 589 2.01 27.26 -5.50
CA LEU A 589 2.85 27.97 -6.47
C LEU A 589 3.26 29.37 -5.97
N SER A 590 2.35 30.08 -5.29
CA SER A 590 2.64 31.37 -4.63
C SER A 590 3.70 31.24 -3.55
N THR A 591 3.60 30.21 -2.71
CA THR A 591 4.56 29.92 -1.64
C THR A 591 5.94 29.60 -2.21
N PHE A 592 6.00 28.75 -3.24
CA PHE A 592 7.21 28.48 -3.99
C PHE A 592 7.83 29.77 -4.58
N ALA A 593 7.03 30.60 -5.25
CA ALA A 593 7.49 31.85 -5.84
C ALA A 593 8.06 32.83 -4.80
N LYS A 594 7.42 32.94 -3.63
CA LYS A 594 7.92 33.73 -2.49
C LYS A 594 9.27 33.19 -1.99
N ALA A 595 9.39 31.87 -1.83
CA ALA A 595 10.62 31.23 -1.38
C ALA A 595 11.79 31.46 -2.36
N GLN A 596 11.57 31.26 -3.67
CA GLN A 596 12.59 31.49 -4.69
C GLN A 596 12.99 32.97 -4.80
N ARG A 597 12.03 33.89 -4.72
CA ARG A 597 12.34 35.34 -4.69
C ARG A 597 13.22 35.72 -3.51
N LYS A 598 12.90 35.22 -2.30
CA LYS A 598 13.72 35.45 -1.10
C LYS A 598 15.15 34.93 -1.31
N LYS A 599 15.29 33.72 -1.87
CA LYS A 599 16.59 33.10 -2.16
C LYS A 599 17.42 33.90 -3.17
N ILE A 600 16.80 34.35 -4.27
CA ILE A 600 17.45 35.20 -5.28
C ILE A 600 17.90 36.53 -4.66
N ASN A 601 17.06 37.18 -3.86
CA ASN A 601 17.42 38.44 -3.21
C ASN A 601 18.58 38.28 -2.23
N LEU A 602 18.60 37.18 -1.45
CA LEU A 602 19.69 36.87 -0.52
C LEU A 602 21.01 36.62 -1.27
N THR A 603 20.99 35.83 -2.34
CA THR A 603 22.20 35.57 -3.16
C THR A 603 22.72 36.82 -3.84
N HIS A 604 21.85 37.70 -4.35
CA HIS A 604 22.26 39.02 -4.86
C HIS A 604 22.84 39.93 -3.79
N ALA A 605 22.24 39.98 -2.60
CA ALA A 605 22.75 40.76 -1.47
C ALA A 605 24.13 40.27 -1.02
N GLU A 606 24.32 38.95 -0.96
CA GLU A 606 25.60 38.33 -0.63
C GLU A 606 26.67 38.60 -1.70
N LEU A 607 26.32 38.47 -2.98
CA LEU A 607 27.22 38.78 -4.09
C LEU A 607 27.64 40.26 -4.06
N LYS A 608 26.70 41.17 -3.80
CA LYS A 608 26.97 42.60 -3.63
C LYS A 608 27.90 42.86 -2.44
N ARG A 609 27.68 42.19 -1.31
CA ARG A 609 28.54 42.26 -0.12
C ARG A 609 29.95 41.75 -0.43
N ARG A 610 30.09 40.63 -1.14
CA ARG A 610 31.39 40.06 -1.53
C ARG A 610 32.13 40.98 -2.50
N ASN A 611 31.43 41.56 -3.47
CA ASN A 611 32.02 42.51 -4.42
C ASN A 611 32.46 43.81 -3.72
N ALA A 612 31.67 44.31 -2.76
CA ALA A 612 32.07 45.44 -1.93
C ALA A 612 33.30 45.13 -1.06
N ALA A 613 33.38 43.94 -0.45
CA ALA A 613 34.53 43.51 0.33
C ALA A 613 35.80 43.37 -0.52
N LYS A 614 35.69 42.82 -1.73
CA LYS A 614 36.83 42.74 -2.69
C LYS A 614 37.30 44.11 -3.15
N ALA A 615 36.37 45.03 -3.42
CA ALA A 615 36.72 46.41 -3.76
C ALA A 615 37.42 47.13 -2.58
N GLY A 616 36.99 46.87 -1.34
CA GLY A 616 37.65 47.38 -0.13
C GLY A 616 39.06 46.82 0.10
N ALA A 617 39.28 45.53 -0.18
CA ALA A 617 40.60 44.89 -0.03
C ALA A 617 41.63 45.39 -1.07
N ASN A 618 41.21 45.66 -2.30
CA ASN A 618 42.10 46.24 -3.32
C ASN A 618 42.45 47.72 -3.03
N ALA A 619 41.59 48.45 -2.31
CA ALA A 619 41.86 49.83 -1.90
C ALA A 619 42.84 49.94 -0.72
N SER A 620 43.01 48.89 0.08
CA SER A 620 43.98 48.85 1.19
C SER A 620 45.38 48.35 0.78
N THR A 621 45.53 47.65 -0.35
CA THR A 621 46.86 47.24 -0.86
C THR A 621 47.60 48.35 -1.60
N SER A 622 46.90 49.38 -2.09
CA SER A 622 47.52 50.54 -2.77
C SER A 622 48.02 51.65 -1.83
N ARG A 623 47.88 51.48 -0.50
CA ARG A 623 48.33 52.47 0.51
C ARG A 623 49.64 52.11 1.23
N ALA A 624 50.31 51.02 0.87
CA ALA A 624 51.54 50.55 1.51
C ALA A 624 52.85 50.98 0.80
N SER A 625 52.86 52.09 0.07
CA SER A 625 54.08 52.63 -0.57
C SER A 625 54.15 54.15 -0.44
N GLY A 626 54.65 54.62 0.71
CA GLY A 626 54.92 56.04 0.99
C GLY A 626 55.25 56.33 2.46
N SER A 627 56.52 56.15 2.84
CA SER A 627 57.21 56.53 4.12
C SER A 627 57.22 58.07 4.38
N PRO A 628 57.92 58.67 5.39
CA PRO A 628 58.66 58.15 6.57
C PRO A 628 58.48 58.93 7.93
N LEU A 629 58.99 58.33 9.02
CA LEU A 629 59.74 58.86 10.20
C LEU A 629 59.26 60.03 11.12
N SER A 630 59.23 59.71 12.45
CA SER A 630 59.59 60.51 13.67
C SER A 630 58.45 60.97 14.61
N PRO A 631 58.71 61.30 15.91
CA PRO A 631 59.03 60.40 17.04
C PRO A 631 58.09 60.68 18.28
N PRO A 632 58.30 60.07 19.48
CA PRO A 632 57.23 59.84 20.46
C PRO A 632 57.14 60.87 21.60
N ALA A 633 55.96 60.97 22.22
CA ALA A 633 55.78 61.62 23.52
C ALA A 633 54.82 60.83 24.43
N ASN A 634 55.37 60.36 25.54
CA ASN A 634 54.71 59.90 26.77
C ASN A 634 53.88 61.04 27.41
N PRO A 635 52.84 60.76 28.23
CA PRO A 635 53.08 60.59 29.66
C PRO A 635 52.21 59.56 30.42
N LEU A 636 52.89 59.00 31.43
CA LEU A 636 52.50 58.57 32.78
C LEU A 636 51.02 58.32 33.18
N GLN A 637 50.82 57.08 33.64
CA GLN A 637 50.35 56.64 34.97
C GLN A 637 49.18 57.36 35.66
N SER A 638 48.13 56.59 35.99
CA SER A 638 47.64 56.44 37.37
C SER A 638 46.96 55.07 37.52
N ALA A 639 47.32 54.37 38.61
CA ALA A 639 46.86 53.04 38.97
C ALA A 639 45.49 53.05 39.67
N SER A 640 44.73 51.94 39.62
CA SER A 640 44.20 51.27 40.83
C SER A 640 43.44 49.94 40.55
N THR A 641 43.92 48.89 41.23
CA THR A 641 43.22 47.76 41.89
C THR A 641 42.43 46.67 41.12
N GLN A 642 43.06 45.47 41.07
CA GLN A 642 42.62 44.14 41.58
C GLN A 642 41.13 43.75 41.47
N SER A 643 40.76 42.61 40.88
CA SER A 643 40.77 41.25 41.50
C SER A 643 40.36 40.21 40.43
N LEU A 644 41.19 39.20 40.11
CA LEU A 644 41.26 37.83 40.66
C LEU A 644 40.19 36.83 40.18
N LEU A 645 40.72 35.69 39.69
CA LEU A 645 40.22 34.29 39.67
C LEU A 645 39.53 33.74 38.41
N GLY A 646 40.17 32.70 37.83
CA GLY A 646 39.48 31.65 37.07
C GLY A 646 40.23 31.02 35.88
N SER A 647 41.34 30.30 36.12
CA SER A 647 41.88 29.27 35.21
C SER A 647 41.34 27.88 35.64
N PRO A 648 41.65 26.73 34.98
CA PRO A 648 42.11 26.44 33.60
C PRO A 648 41.16 25.39 32.92
N SER A 649 41.36 24.86 31.70
CA SER A 649 42.19 23.66 31.47
C SER A 649 42.11 23.10 30.02
N TYR A 650 43.22 22.45 29.65
CA TYR A 650 43.45 21.38 28.66
C TYR A 650 43.50 21.66 27.14
N SER A 651 44.74 21.72 26.65
CA SER A 651 45.21 21.19 25.36
C SER A 651 45.33 19.64 25.45
N PRO A 652 45.47 18.88 24.33
CA PRO A 652 46.74 18.85 23.60
C PRO A 652 46.65 18.78 22.07
N SER A 653 47.70 19.32 21.47
CA SER A 653 48.19 19.17 20.10
C SER A 653 48.63 17.73 19.79
N HIS A 654 48.54 17.30 18.52
CA HIS A 654 49.68 16.68 17.84
C HIS A 654 49.60 16.85 16.30
N SER A 655 50.80 17.11 15.79
CA SER A 655 51.19 17.48 14.43
C SER A 655 51.38 16.25 13.53
N ALA A 656 51.24 16.43 12.21
CA ALA A 656 52.28 16.13 11.21
C ALA A 656 51.71 16.28 9.80
N SER A 657 52.35 17.10 8.96
CA SER A 657 52.42 16.85 7.51
C SER A 657 53.54 17.66 6.88
N ASN A 658 54.35 16.90 6.15
CA ASN A 658 55.65 17.20 5.57
C ASN A 658 55.72 18.37 4.59
N LEU A 659 56.91 18.96 4.57
CA LEU A 659 57.47 19.77 3.49
C LEU A 659 57.71 18.94 2.22
N SER A 660 57.34 19.47 1.07
CA SER A 660 58.18 19.38 -0.13
C SER A 660 57.89 20.53 -1.09
N SER A 661 58.96 21.28 -1.33
CA SER A 661 59.15 22.30 -2.35
C SER A 661 59.15 21.70 -3.76
N ASN A 662 58.54 22.38 -4.74
CA ASN A 662 59.18 22.64 -6.03
C ASN A 662 58.47 23.73 -6.85
N GLN A 663 59.30 24.46 -7.60
CA GLN A 663 59.08 25.69 -8.38
C GLN A 663 58.02 25.60 -9.50
N PRO A 664 57.55 26.76 -10.02
CA PRO A 664 56.66 26.83 -11.17
C PRO A 664 57.43 26.94 -12.48
N THR A 665 57.14 26.07 -13.45
CA THR A 665 57.47 26.28 -14.87
C THR A 665 56.23 26.76 -15.62
N SER A 666 56.36 27.91 -16.26
CA SER A 666 55.38 28.49 -17.16
C SER A 666 55.33 27.69 -18.47
N SER A 667 54.15 27.19 -18.84
CA SER A 667 53.86 26.80 -20.22
C SER A 667 52.46 27.28 -20.58
N ALA A 668 52.38 28.00 -21.70
CA ALA A 668 51.16 28.60 -22.22
C ALA A 668 50.22 27.52 -22.78
N PRO A 669 48.88 27.63 -22.59
CA PRO A 669 47.95 26.71 -23.21
C PRO A 669 47.67 27.10 -24.66
N SER A 670 47.74 26.10 -25.54
CA SER A 670 47.27 26.16 -26.92
C SER A 670 45.73 26.18 -26.97
N PRO A 671 45.10 26.75 -28.02
CA PRO A 671 43.64 26.87 -28.11
C PRO A 671 42.97 25.51 -28.31
N PRO A 672 41.75 25.29 -27.75
CA PRO A 672 41.05 24.02 -27.89
C PRO A 672 40.45 23.86 -29.29
N SER A 673 40.66 22.67 -29.86
CA SER A 673 40.05 22.22 -31.10
C SER A 673 38.54 22.00 -30.92
N VAL A 674 37.75 22.54 -31.84
CA VAL A 674 36.28 22.43 -31.90
C VAL A 674 35.90 21.01 -32.38
N PRO A 675 35.08 20.24 -31.65
CA PRO A 675 34.50 19.01 -32.19
C PRO A 675 33.36 19.33 -33.16
N HIS A 676 33.42 18.78 -34.38
CA HIS A 676 32.32 18.80 -35.34
C HIS A 676 31.11 18.04 -34.79
N ALA A 677 29.95 18.71 -34.75
CA ALA A 677 28.67 18.09 -34.47
C ALA A 677 28.20 17.24 -35.68
N PRO A 678 27.58 16.07 -35.47
CA PRO A 678 26.92 15.31 -36.53
C PRO A 678 25.67 16.06 -37.04
N PRO A 679 25.28 15.86 -38.32
CA PRO A 679 24.16 16.58 -38.93
C PRO A 679 22.81 16.23 -38.26
N PRO A 680 21.87 17.19 -38.21
CA PRO A 680 20.55 16.98 -37.62
C PRO A 680 19.75 15.95 -38.42
N ALA A 681 19.08 15.05 -37.71
CA ALA A 681 18.09 14.14 -38.30
C ALA A 681 16.93 14.94 -38.93
N PRO A 682 16.35 14.46 -40.05
CA PRO A 682 15.25 15.14 -40.72
C PRO A 682 14.01 15.24 -39.81
N PRO A 683 13.22 16.32 -39.94
CA PRO A 683 12.02 16.51 -39.13
C PRO A 683 10.99 15.41 -39.44
N GLN A 684 10.58 14.68 -38.40
CA GLN A 684 9.41 13.81 -38.49
C GLN A 684 8.16 14.66 -38.75
N PRO A 685 7.26 14.25 -39.67
CA PRO A 685 6.00 14.91 -39.88
C PRO A 685 5.13 14.82 -38.61
N PRO A 686 4.29 15.83 -38.32
CA PRO A 686 3.39 15.82 -37.19
C PRO A 686 2.44 14.62 -37.29
N GLN A 687 2.51 13.73 -36.31
CA GLN A 687 1.51 12.68 -36.13
C GLN A 687 0.15 13.35 -35.87
N PRO A 688 -0.91 13.02 -36.63
CA PRO A 688 -2.24 13.53 -36.35
C PRO A 688 -2.69 12.96 -34.99
N MET A 689 -3.02 13.86 -34.06
CA MET A 689 -3.71 13.53 -32.81
C MET A 689 -5.08 12.94 -33.17
N LEU A 690 -5.16 11.62 -33.30
CA LEU A 690 -6.43 10.92 -33.33
C LEU A 690 -6.99 10.94 -31.91
N ALA A 691 -8.04 11.72 -31.72
CA ALA A 691 -8.90 11.62 -30.56
C ALA A 691 -9.48 10.20 -30.51
N TYR A 692 -8.95 9.36 -29.62
CA TYR A 692 -9.60 8.10 -29.25
C TYR A 692 -10.84 8.45 -28.43
N THR A 693 -11.98 8.60 -29.11
CA THR A 693 -13.29 8.47 -28.47
C THR A 693 -13.47 7.00 -28.08
N TYR A 694 -13.17 6.68 -26.82
CA TYR A 694 -13.61 5.44 -26.20
C TYR A 694 -15.14 5.48 -26.07
N VAL A 695 -15.83 4.61 -26.78
CA VAL A 695 -17.25 4.31 -26.54
C VAL A 695 -17.27 3.19 -25.51
N PRO A 696 -17.74 3.41 -24.27
CA PRO A 696 -17.86 2.32 -23.31
C PRO A 696 -18.98 1.38 -23.76
N LEU A 697 -18.61 0.12 -24.02
CA LEU A 697 -19.53 -1.00 -24.17
C LEU A 697 -20.05 -1.34 -22.77
N VAL A 698 -21.28 -0.92 -22.47
CA VAL A 698 -22.01 -1.29 -21.26
C VAL A 698 -22.36 -2.78 -21.34
N PHE A 699 -21.66 -3.61 -20.57
CA PHE A 699 -21.97 -5.04 -20.41
C PHE A 699 -22.71 -5.25 -19.07
N GLY A 700 -23.97 -5.66 -19.20
CA GLY A 700 -24.67 -6.63 -18.33
C GLY A 700 -24.73 -6.38 -16.82
N GLY A 701 -25.90 -5.93 -16.36
CA GLY A 701 -26.29 -6.00 -14.95
C GLY A 701 -26.49 -7.44 -14.41
N PRO A 702 -26.65 -7.60 -13.08
CA PRO A 702 -26.73 -8.90 -12.43
C PRO A 702 -28.02 -9.67 -12.76
N PRO A 703 -27.98 -11.01 -12.84
CA PRO A 703 -29.16 -11.81 -13.11
C PRO A 703 -30.10 -11.83 -11.90
N GLY A 704 -31.35 -11.41 -12.12
CA GLY A 704 -32.41 -11.45 -11.13
C GLY A 704 -32.85 -12.89 -10.78
N ASN A 705 -33.20 -13.07 -9.50
CA ASN A 705 -33.82 -14.28 -8.95
C ASN A 705 -35.02 -14.76 -9.79
N PRO A 706 -35.11 -16.06 -10.18
CA PRO A 706 -36.29 -16.58 -10.83
C PRO A 706 -37.38 -16.85 -9.79
N THR A 707 -38.48 -16.11 -9.90
CA THR A 707 -39.73 -16.37 -9.19
C THR A 707 -40.43 -17.61 -9.79
N PHE A 708 -40.77 -18.55 -8.91
CA PHE A 708 -41.59 -19.73 -9.20
C PHE A 708 -42.96 -19.36 -9.81
N MET A 709 -43.31 -19.96 -10.94
CA MET A 709 -44.70 -20.09 -11.45
C MET A 709 -44.88 -21.46 -12.12
N PRO A 710 -46.10 -22.04 -12.08
CA PRO A 710 -46.30 -23.48 -12.08
C PRO A 710 -46.44 -24.12 -13.47
N ALA A 711 -46.18 -25.42 -13.49
CA ALA A 711 -46.21 -26.31 -14.64
C ALA A 711 -47.59 -26.45 -15.31
N HIS A 712 -47.57 -26.53 -16.64
CA HIS A 712 -48.64 -27.10 -17.48
C HIS A 712 -48.00 -27.81 -18.70
N PRO A 713 -48.69 -28.74 -19.38
CA PRO A 713 -48.16 -30.08 -19.62
C PRO A 713 -47.72 -30.32 -21.07
N HIS A 714 -46.89 -31.34 -21.20
CA HIS A 714 -46.38 -31.97 -22.41
C HIS A 714 -47.35 -32.09 -23.58
N HIS A 715 -46.87 -31.71 -24.77
CA HIS A 715 -47.23 -32.34 -26.05
C HIS A 715 -45.97 -32.78 -26.80
N PRO A 716 -46.00 -33.91 -27.54
CA PRO A 716 -44.81 -34.58 -28.05
C PRO A 716 -44.35 -34.05 -29.41
N ALA A 717 -43.05 -34.22 -29.67
CA ALA A 717 -42.37 -33.91 -30.92
C ALA A 717 -42.86 -34.76 -32.10
N PRO A 718 -42.84 -34.23 -33.34
CA PRO A 718 -43.01 -35.04 -34.53
C PRO A 718 -41.68 -35.66 -35.00
N SER A 719 -41.79 -36.91 -35.41
CA SER A 719 -40.82 -37.74 -36.12
C SER A 719 -40.40 -37.12 -37.45
N VAL A 720 -39.10 -37.22 -37.75
CA VAL A 720 -38.51 -36.94 -39.06
C VAL A 720 -38.31 -38.29 -39.75
N ASP A 721 -39.09 -38.53 -40.80
CA ASP A 721 -38.77 -39.46 -41.88
C ASP A 721 -38.94 -38.71 -43.22
N ASP A 722 -37.90 -38.84 -44.04
CA ASP A 722 -37.90 -39.03 -45.49
C ASP A 722 -38.05 -37.89 -46.54
N VAL A 723 -37.00 -37.87 -47.41
CA VAL A 723 -36.97 -37.64 -48.88
C VAL A 723 -36.84 -36.16 -49.33
N ASP A 724 -35.92 -35.72 -50.19
CA ASP A 724 -35.09 -36.33 -51.28
C ASP A 724 -33.59 -35.96 -51.18
#